data_AF-A0A8T4T105-F1
#
_entry.id   AF-A0A8T4T105-F1
#
_cell.length_a   1.000
_cell.length_b   1.000
_cell.length_c   1.000
_cell.angle_alpha   90.00
_cell.angle_beta   90.00
_cell.angle_gamma   90.00
#
_symmetry.space_group_name_H-M   'P 1'
#
loop_
_entity.id
_entity.type
_entity.pdbx_description
1 polymer ?
#
loop_
_entity_poly.entity_id
_entity_poly.type
_entity_poly.pdbx_seq_one_letter_code
_entity_poly.pdbx_strand_id
1 'polypeptide(L)'
;MKKDITILVALMLTMVSFFAAQEQLTGNVIHECTDSDNGMIYATKGTVTAGNEVLVDSCEDQILTEYYCSQNQVRIKVYSCPESCEQGRCTQQLTTTPQESLRLGTTTNRIEIGEYLGDVIDTVTNAKTPSLRSTTISTGRATTLANQYLRFKGTDLLSGRILFTEDNKNEVADFLVFEENNDTFEYELEFVPGLASTLASTTLTDLANEEIFMLGRTYTITEATKNSDQLTLRLLSGAISDTLREGEEKIYTLNGQEYTVKVKLIEDEARAVTLEVNKQISGRRSVGDVETLAGIPVGITKMLVSEAAEQEDQVTFTLGAQTLEFTDRNVADDSFSQGVSIDGRSLANTFVKIKGSGDDTEYSISSLQYRLRAESLSGDNVFIPAGKGLREMTRYEQALLGDWDILYRGLDAARTKIKFDPGNSRYDLEFVNTKGQQIDTTLITNENNNLKIGKENQALHFIEGTSITNFIIARDDQFILTTENNRQGITNIVQYNSIDTTNKQLAFEDLAEGRKDVQYTGTEGTDAAANLVINGNSYQVHIGGAPNYNLAIDLNQDGDVNSDEVNIIVQGGGMLDLGTTITPNNDFSLTLTTEASQFDGASSDETITINVQETEAGVDLDLPAQNTLTIETRTGKKLAMSTYGVFLKQETDNPDELSIDYPLQQAVGHIEIVFAQQEQGATIQPSTKKFSEQAPAVVPKTIQAQDEPTILPEIPEAKIYYEEQPTGFSAWIKKMWKTITNWFA
;
A
#
# COMPACT_ATOMS: atom_id res chain seq x y z
N MET A 1 49.45 -18.95 -71.76
CA MET A 1 50.83 -19.17 -71.25
C MET A 1 50.68 -19.34 -69.74
N LYS A 2 51.06 -20.43 -69.05
CA LYS A 2 52.24 -21.34 -69.11
C LYS A 2 53.59 -20.76 -68.62
N LYS A 3 53.52 -19.51 -68.16
CA LYS A 3 54.27 -18.81 -67.11
C LYS A 3 53.23 -17.82 -66.57
N ASP A 4 52.94 -17.65 -65.27
CA ASP A 4 53.79 -17.82 -64.08
C ASP A 4 53.14 -18.62 -62.92
N ILE A 5 52.33 -19.64 -63.24
CA ILE A 5 51.74 -20.58 -62.24
C ILE A 5 52.83 -21.19 -61.31
N THR A 6 54.06 -21.33 -61.80
CA THR A 6 55.23 -21.80 -61.03
C THR A 6 55.61 -20.89 -59.85
N ILE A 7 55.24 -19.60 -59.86
CA ILE A 7 55.56 -18.66 -58.78
C ILE A 7 54.56 -18.78 -57.62
N LEU A 8 53.28 -19.01 -57.91
CA LEU A 8 52.25 -19.20 -56.86
C LEU A 8 52.49 -20.47 -56.04
N VAL A 9 52.89 -21.57 -56.70
CA VAL A 9 53.15 -22.86 -56.04
C VAL A 9 54.39 -22.80 -55.13
N ALA A 10 55.41 -22.01 -55.51
CA ALA A 10 56.59 -21.78 -54.68
C ALA A 10 56.31 -20.97 -53.40
N LEU A 11 55.22 -20.19 -53.38
CA LEU A 11 54.82 -19.34 -52.24
C LEU A 11 53.88 -20.06 -51.26
N MET A 12 53.14 -21.09 -51.69
CA MET A 12 52.36 -21.94 -50.77
C MET A 12 53.23 -22.95 -50.00
N LEU A 13 54.29 -23.47 -50.61
CA LEU A 13 55.11 -24.56 -50.03
C LEU A 13 56.09 -24.11 -48.92
N THR A 14 56.19 -22.81 -48.63
CA THR A 14 57.01 -22.28 -47.52
C THR A 14 56.21 -21.95 -46.26
N MET A 15 54.87 -21.95 -46.29
CA MET A 15 54.03 -21.78 -45.10
C MET A 15 53.63 -23.11 -44.42
N VAL A 16 53.71 -24.24 -45.13
CA VAL A 16 53.30 -25.56 -44.60
C VAL A 16 54.34 -26.17 -43.64
N SER A 17 55.54 -25.59 -43.54
CA SER A 17 56.62 -26.05 -42.66
C SER A 17 56.81 -25.22 -41.38
N PHE A 18 55.73 -24.66 -40.82
CA PHE A 18 55.74 -24.04 -39.48
C PHE A 18 54.68 -24.57 -38.50
N PHE A 19 54.09 -25.74 -38.79
CA PHE A 19 53.38 -26.55 -37.79
C PHE A 19 54.38 -27.44 -37.03
N ALA A 20 55.04 -26.89 -36.00
CA ALA A 20 55.98 -27.63 -35.16
C ALA A 20 56.25 -26.99 -33.78
N ALA A 21 55.24 -26.39 -33.12
CA ALA A 21 55.38 -25.90 -31.74
C ALA A 21 54.07 -26.04 -30.95
N GLN A 22 54.18 -26.65 -29.76
CA GLN A 22 53.19 -26.70 -28.67
C GLN A 22 51.77 -27.15 -29.02
N GLU A 23 51.52 -28.45 -28.82
CA GLU A 23 50.27 -28.84 -28.15
C GLU A 23 50.22 -28.15 -26.78
N GLN A 24 49.11 -27.50 -26.46
CA GLN A 24 48.77 -27.17 -25.08
C GLN A 24 47.27 -27.30 -24.88
N LEU A 25 46.86 -28.24 -24.03
CA LEU A 25 45.46 -28.47 -23.67
C LEU A 25 44.89 -27.21 -22.99
N THR A 26 44.06 -26.49 -23.72
CA THR A 26 43.05 -25.58 -23.14
C THR A 26 41.71 -26.27 -23.32
N GLY A 27 41.12 -26.72 -22.20
CA GLY A 27 39.79 -27.32 -22.23
C GLY A 27 38.79 -26.26 -22.64
N ASN A 28 37.95 -26.57 -23.63
CA ASN A 28 36.85 -25.69 -23.99
C ASN A 28 35.79 -25.76 -22.88
N VAL A 29 35.91 -24.89 -21.88
CA VAL A 29 34.95 -24.79 -20.78
C VAL A 29 33.66 -24.23 -21.37
N ILE A 30 32.75 -25.15 -21.71
CA ILE A 30 31.33 -24.86 -21.82
C ILE A 30 30.88 -24.28 -20.47
N HIS A 31 30.81 -22.96 -20.38
CA HIS A 31 30.24 -22.32 -19.22
C HIS A 31 28.75 -22.61 -19.25
N GLU A 32 28.22 -23.16 -18.16
CA GLU A 32 26.81 -23.46 -18.05
C GLU A 32 26.04 -22.13 -17.97
N CYS A 33 24.94 -22.05 -18.70
CA CYS A 33 24.00 -20.94 -18.60
C CYS A 33 23.20 -21.18 -17.32
N THR A 34 23.40 -20.33 -16.32
CA THR A 34 22.70 -20.37 -15.04
C THR A 34 21.75 -19.20 -14.92
N ASP A 35 20.59 -19.43 -14.32
CA ASP A 35 19.44 -18.54 -14.36
C ASP A 35 18.80 -18.44 -12.97
N SER A 36 18.52 -17.23 -12.48
CA SER A 36 18.16 -17.04 -11.07
C SER A 36 16.68 -17.32 -10.74
N ASP A 37 15.79 -17.33 -11.73
CA ASP A 37 14.37 -17.64 -11.58
C ASP A 37 13.98 -19.04 -12.12
N ASN A 38 14.89 -19.67 -12.89
CA ASN A 38 14.70 -20.91 -13.67
C ASN A 38 13.92 -20.79 -15.00
N GLY A 39 13.85 -19.61 -15.62
CA GLY A 39 13.48 -19.51 -17.04
C GLY A 39 12.82 -18.20 -17.45
N MET A 40 11.55 -18.29 -17.84
CA MET A 40 10.76 -17.12 -18.24
C MET A 40 9.67 -16.83 -17.20
N ILE A 41 10.06 -16.37 -16.00
CA ILE A 41 9.11 -16.03 -14.93
C ILE A 41 8.95 -14.51 -14.84
N TYR A 42 8.21 -13.94 -15.80
CA TYR A 42 7.92 -12.50 -15.93
C TYR A 42 7.49 -11.74 -14.64
N ALA A 43 7.06 -12.42 -13.57
CA ALA A 43 6.67 -11.82 -12.29
C ALA A 43 7.80 -11.77 -11.24
N THR A 44 8.92 -12.42 -11.53
CA THR A 44 10.18 -12.45 -10.76
C THR A 44 11.21 -11.63 -11.53
N LYS A 45 12.26 -11.16 -10.85
CA LYS A 45 13.43 -10.59 -11.52
C LYS A 45 14.49 -11.67 -11.72
N GLY A 46 14.67 -12.13 -12.95
CA GLY A 46 15.71 -13.05 -13.35
C GLY A 46 17.08 -12.38 -13.52
N THR A 47 18.09 -13.23 -13.69
CA THR A 47 19.49 -12.86 -13.90
C THR A 47 20.21 -14.08 -14.48
N VAL A 48 20.58 -13.97 -15.76
CA VAL A 48 21.34 -14.98 -16.47
C VAL A 48 22.83 -14.72 -16.32
N THR A 49 23.57 -15.74 -15.89
CA THR A 49 25.04 -15.76 -15.91
C THR A 49 25.52 -16.83 -16.89
N ALA A 50 26.31 -16.41 -17.89
CA ALA A 50 26.92 -17.29 -18.87
C ALA A 50 28.32 -16.78 -19.25
N GLY A 51 29.37 -17.59 -19.01
CA GLY A 51 30.74 -17.13 -19.22
C GLY A 51 31.16 -16.08 -18.20
N ASN A 52 31.61 -14.92 -18.69
CA ASN A 52 31.80 -13.70 -17.88
C ASN A 52 30.65 -12.69 -18.07
N GLU A 53 29.59 -13.05 -18.80
CA GLU A 53 28.45 -12.19 -19.07
C GLU A 53 27.39 -12.41 -17.98
N VAL A 54 26.91 -11.31 -17.40
CA VAL A 54 25.78 -11.27 -16.46
C VAL A 54 24.75 -10.34 -17.07
N LEU A 55 23.56 -10.87 -17.32
CA LEU A 55 22.43 -10.17 -17.92
C LEU A 55 21.27 -10.21 -16.91
N VAL A 56 20.60 -9.08 -16.75
CA VAL A 56 19.65 -8.85 -15.66
C VAL A 56 18.37 -8.27 -16.25
N ASP A 57 17.22 -8.77 -15.80
CA ASP A 57 15.95 -8.34 -16.36
C ASP A 57 15.66 -6.87 -16.08
N SER A 58 15.05 -6.23 -17.08
CA SER A 58 14.95 -4.78 -17.17
C SER A 58 13.63 -4.34 -17.77
N CYS A 59 13.11 -3.24 -17.24
CA CYS A 59 11.86 -2.64 -17.66
C CYS A 59 12.10 -1.34 -18.43
N GLU A 60 11.41 -1.18 -19.55
CA GLU A 60 11.28 0.08 -20.28
C GLU A 60 9.79 0.32 -20.52
N ASP A 61 9.24 1.39 -19.93
CA ASP A 61 7.79 1.63 -19.82
C ASP A 61 7.01 0.40 -19.31
N GLN A 62 6.11 -0.17 -20.13
CA GLN A 62 5.30 -1.36 -19.82
C GLN A 62 5.95 -2.67 -20.32
N ILE A 63 7.19 -2.61 -20.82
CA ILE A 63 7.85 -3.71 -21.51
C ILE A 63 8.96 -4.30 -20.64
N LEU A 64 8.87 -5.60 -20.38
CA LEU A 64 9.91 -6.41 -19.78
C LEU A 64 10.84 -6.96 -20.87
N THR A 65 12.14 -6.75 -20.68
CA THR A 65 13.19 -7.50 -21.37
C THR A 65 13.70 -8.57 -20.43
N GLU A 66 13.23 -9.80 -20.67
CA GLU A 66 13.65 -11.01 -19.96
C GLU A 66 14.88 -11.62 -20.62
N TYR A 67 15.85 -12.03 -19.83
CA TYR A 67 16.96 -12.88 -20.22
C TYR A 67 16.77 -14.24 -19.57
N TYR A 68 16.88 -15.32 -20.35
CA TYR A 68 16.66 -16.67 -19.82
C TYR A 68 17.57 -17.72 -20.45
N CYS A 69 17.84 -18.79 -19.72
CA CYS A 69 18.65 -19.91 -20.18
C CYS A 69 17.79 -21.01 -20.84
N SER A 70 18.08 -21.32 -22.10
CA SER A 70 17.42 -22.40 -22.84
C SER A 70 18.43 -23.20 -23.66
N GLN A 71 18.41 -24.53 -23.50
CA GLN A 71 19.35 -25.46 -24.15
C GLN A 71 20.84 -25.09 -23.91
N ASN A 72 21.15 -24.67 -22.67
CA ASN A 72 22.46 -24.15 -22.26
C ASN A 72 22.97 -22.95 -23.10
N GLN A 73 22.05 -22.08 -23.52
CA GLN A 73 22.36 -20.82 -24.20
C GLN A 73 21.47 -19.70 -23.67
N VAL A 74 22.01 -18.49 -23.63
CA VAL A 74 21.23 -17.28 -23.36
C VAL A 74 20.16 -17.09 -24.44
N ARG A 75 18.97 -16.69 -24.02
CA ARG A 75 17.87 -16.19 -24.84
C ARG A 75 17.36 -14.89 -24.26
N ILE A 76 16.59 -14.18 -25.08
CA ILE A 76 15.98 -12.89 -24.73
C ILE A 76 14.50 -12.93 -25.14
N LYS A 77 13.61 -12.52 -24.26
CA LYS A 77 12.18 -12.38 -24.54
C LYS A 77 11.74 -10.96 -24.19
N VAL A 78 11.27 -10.25 -25.21
CA VAL A 78 10.52 -9.00 -25.00
C VAL A 78 9.07 -9.38 -24.73
N TYR A 79 8.53 -8.92 -23.61
CA TYR A 79 7.18 -9.22 -23.14
C TYR A 79 6.49 -7.92 -22.68
N SER A 80 5.23 -7.71 -23.07
CA SER A 80 4.44 -6.58 -22.59
C SER A 80 3.75 -6.98 -21.30
N CYS A 81 4.06 -6.30 -20.20
CA CYS A 81 3.46 -6.57 -18.92
C CYS A 81 1.95 -6.24 -18.92
N PRO A 82 1.11 -7.00 -18.18
CA PRO A 82 -0.33 -6.72 -18.13
C PRO A 82 -0.69 -5.35 -17.56
N GLU A 83 0.01 -4.92 -16.49
CA GLU A 83 -0.25 -3.65 -15.79
C GLU A 83 0.94 -2.69 -15.90
N SER A 84 2.04 -2.92 -15.17
CA SER A 84 3.28 -2.16 -15.27
C SER A 84 4.51 -3.08 -15.34
N CYS A 85 5.65 -2.53 -15.76
CA CYS A 85 6.95 -3.19 -15.61
C CYS A 85 7.77 -2.39 -14.59
N GLU A 86 8.11 -2.98 -13.46
CA GLU A 86 8.79 -2.30 -12.36
C GLU A 86 10.02 -3.10 -11.89
N GLN A 87 11.13 -2.39 -11.70
CA GLN A 87 12.41 -2.91 -11.19
C GLN A 87 13.06 -4.07 -11.98
N GLY A 88 12.50 -4.49 -13.11
CA GLY A 88 12.96 -5.66 -13.88
C GLY A 88 12.04 -6.89 -13.75
N ARG A 89 10.75 -6.68 -13.49
CA ARG A 89 9.68 -7.68 -13.55
C ARG A 89 8.36 -7.01 -13.92
N CYS A 90 7.41 -7.78 -14.45
CA CYS A 90 6.03 -7.33 -14.58
C CYS A 90 5.35 -7.32 -13.22
N THR A 91 4.60 -6.25 -12.94
CA THR A 91 3.45 -6.37 -12.06
C THR A 91 2.38 -7.13 -12.83
N GLN A 92 1.92 -8.23 -12.25
CA GLN A 92 0.63 -8.80 -12.63
C GLN A 92 -0.43 -8.08 -11.81
N GLN A 93 -1.56 -7.75 -12.44
CA GLN A 93 -2.78 -7.62 -11.66
C GLN A 93 -2.96 -8.97 -10.95
N LEU A 94 -3.06 -8.99 -9.61
CA LEU A 94 -3.64 -10.14 -8.93
C LEU A 94 -5.01 -10.35 -9.58
N THR A 95 -5.20 -11.46 -10.28
CA THR A 95 -6.52 -11.81 -10.84
C THR A 95 -7.48 -11.87 -9.67
N THR A 96 -8.37 -10.90 -9.57
CA THR A 96 -9.14 -10.62 -8.36
C THR A 96 -10.31 -11.60 -8.21
N THR A 97 -9.96 -12.84 -7.87
CA THR A 97 -10.83 -13.73 -7.08
C THR A 97 -11.35 -12.88 -5.91
N PRO A 98 -12.68 -12.67 -5.76
CA PRO A 98 -13.22 -11.53 -5.03
C PRO A 98 -12.63 -11.34 -3.63
N GLN A 99 -11.69 -10.39 -3.51
CA GLN A 99 -10.96 -10.13 -2.29
C GLN A 99 -11.96 -9.61 -1.25
N GLU A 100 -12.11 -10.35 -0.16
CA GLU A 100 -13.04 -9.99 0.90
C GLU A 100 -12.41 -8.85 1.70
N SER A 101 -12.87 -7.61 1.49
CA SER A 101 -12.35 -6.41 2.16
C SER A 101 -13.29 -5.94 3.26
N LEU A 102 -12.77 -5.89 4.49
CA LEU A 102 -13.41 -5.34 5.68
C LEU A 102 -12.71 -4.04 6.05
N ARG A 103 -13.30 -2.90 5.66
CA ARG A 103 -12.87 -1.59 6.19
C ARG A 103 -13.06 -1.53 7.71
N LEU A 104 -12.04 -1.04 8.40
CA LEU A 104 -12.04 -0.83 9.84
C LEU A 104 -12.67 0.53 10.20
N GLY A 105 -13.18 0.62 11.43
CA GLY A 105 -14.06 1.72 11.84
C GLY A 105 -15.52 1.56 11.41
N THR A 106 -16.29 2.62 11.67
CA THR A 106 -17.71 2.77 11.35
C THR A 106 -17.98 4.22 10.92
N THR A 107 -19.21 4.58 10.58
CA THR A 107 -19.54 5.98 10.25
C THR A 107 -19.44 6.96 11.44
N THR A 108 -19.45 6.45 12.67
CA THR A 108 -19.55 7.20 13.96
C THR A 108 -18.52 6.74 15.01
N ASN A 109 -17.41 6.18 14.52
CA ASN A 109 -16.17 5.92 15.24
C ASN A 109 -15.18 5.51 14.14
N ARG A 110 -14.26 6.40 13.77
CA ARG A 110 -13.26 6.22 12.71
C ARG A 110 -11.88 6.37 13.32
N ILE A 111 -10.90 5.68 12.72
CA ILE A 111 -9.51 5.68 13.20
C ILE A 111 -8.94 7.09 13.05
N GLU A 112 -8.78 7.80 14.17
CA GLU A 112 -8.15 9.13 14.21
C GLU A 112 -6.62 9.03 14.08
N ILE A 113 -5.96 10.16 13.75
CA ILE A 113 -4.49 10.23 13.75
C ILE A 113 -4.00 10.14 15.20
N GLY A 114 -3.11 9.18 15.48
CA GLY A 114 -2.61 8.87 16.82
C GLY A 114 -3.43 7.82 17.59
N GLU A 115 -4.60 7.40 17.10
CA GLU A 115 -5.46 6.41 17.76
C GLU A 115 -5.04 4.96 17.44
N TYR A 116 -5.10 4.08 18.43
CA TYR A 116 -4.83 2.65 18.26
C TYR A 116 -6.01 1.92 17.61
N LEU A 117 -5.73 1.03 16.63
CA LEU A 117 -6.77 0.25 15.95
C LEU A 117 -7.69 -0.51 16.92
N GLY A 118 -7.14 -1.04 18.02
CA GLY A 118 -7.91 -1.75 19.05
C GLY A 118 -8.96 -0.90 19.77
N ASP A 119 -8.80 0.42 19.85
CA ASP A 119 -9.79 1.31 20.47
C ASP A 119 -11.05 1.47 19.59
N VAL A 120 -10.86 1.48 18.27
CA VAL A 120 -11.94 1.49 17.27
C VAL A 120 -12.52 0.10 17.01
N ILE A 121 -11.68 -0.94 16.98
CA ILE A 121 -12.05 -2.30 16.61
C ILE A 121 -11.31 -3.35 17.45
N ASP A 122 -11.85 -3.60 18.65
CA ASP A 122 -11.41 -4.63 19.59
C ASP A 122 -11.19 -6.01 18.93
N THR A 123 -12.25 -6.58 18.31
CA THR A 123 -12.25 -7.95 17.78
C THR A 123 -13.11 -8.07 16.50
N VAL A 124 -12.61 -8.85 15.54
CA VAL A 124 -13.28 -9.26 14.29
C VAL A 124 -13.61 -10.76 14.36
N THR A 125 -14.78 -11.17 13.86
CA THR A 125 -15.32 -12.54 13.96
C THR A 125 -16.10 -12.96 12.71
N ASN A 126 -16.63 -14.18 12.71
CA ASN A 126 -17.58 -14.72 11.72
C ASN A 126 -18.76 -13.79 11.36
N ALA A 127 -19.14 -12.85 12.22
CA ALA A 127 -20.22 -11.88 12.00
C ALA A 127 -19.81 -10.71 11.09
N LYS A 128 -18.50 -10.46 10.93
CA LYS A 128 -17.95 -9.49 9.99
C LYS A 128 -17.38 -10.12 8.72
N THR A 129 -16.90 -11.37 8.80
CA THR A 129 -16.21 -12.04 7.70
C THR A 129 -16.44 -13.57 7.69
N PRO A 130 -16.89 -14.19 6.56
CA PRO A 130 -16.93 -15.64 6.43
C PRO A 130 -15.54 -16.31 6.45
N SER A 131 -14.46 -15.56 6.24
CA SER A 131 -13.07 -16.07 6.34
C SER A 131 -12.69 -16.44 7.78
N LEU A 132 -13.41 -15.91 8.79
CA LEU A 132 -13.37 -16.33 10.20
C LEU A 132 -14.57 -17.20 10.64
N ARG A 133 -15.27 -17.88 9.70
CA ARG A 133 -16.41 -18.75 10.04
C ARG A 133 -16.03 -19.81 11.09
N SER A 134 -16.95 -20.10 12.01
CA SER A 134 -16.81 -21.24 12.92
C SER A 134 -16.99 -22.56 12.15
N THR A 135 -16.26 -23.60 12.54
CA THR A 135 -16.41 -24.96 11.97
C THR A 135 -16.63 -26.01 13.04
N THR A 136 -17.22 -27.14 12.66
CA THR A 136 -17.44 -28.29 13.56
C THR A 136 -16.38 -29.35 13.28
N ILE A 137 -15.63 -29.73 14.31
CA ILE A 137 -14.59 -30.78 14.24
C ILE A 137 -15.11 -31.98 15.03
N SER A 138 -14.98 -33.19 14.50
CA SER A 138 -15.48 -34.42 15.15
C SER A 138 -14.37 -35.45 15.28
N THR A 139 -13.63 -35.36 16.38
CA THR A 139 -12.57 -36.33 16.70
C THR A 139 -13.17 -37.72 16.91
N GLY A 140 -12.32 -38.75 16.97
CA GLY A 140 -12.72 -40.09 17.37
C GLY A 140 -13.38 -40.20 18.76
N ARG A 141 -13.43 -39.11 19.53
CA ARG A 141 -13.89 -39.04 20.92
C ARG A 141 -15.04 -38.07 21.16
N ALA A 142 -15.03 -36.89 20.54
CA ALA A 142 -16.05 -35.86 20.73
C ALA A 142 -16.19 -34.92 19.52
N THR A 143 -17.34 -34.26 19.42
CA THR A 143 -17.57 -33.15 18.49
C THR A 143 -17.42 -31.82 19.24
N THR A 144 -16.69 -30.87 18.64
CA THR A 144 -16.45 -29.53 19.17
C THR A 144 -16.74 -28.47 18.10
N LEU A 145 -17.19 -27.29 18.53
CA LEU A 145 -17.30 -26.10 17.68
C LEU A 145 -16.01 -25.28 17.83
N ALA A 146 -15.31 -25.07 16.72
CA ALA A 146 -14.16 -24.19 16.65
C ALA A 146 -14.62 -22.78 16.23
N ASN A 147 -14.48 -21.78 17.11
CA ASN A 147 -14.74 -20.37 16.84
C ASN A 147 -13.44 -19.62 16.56
N GLN A 148 -13.48 -18.63 15.67
CA GLN A 148 -12.33 -17.79 15.34
C GLN A 148 -12.55 -16.34 15.75
N TYR A 149 -11.52 -15.74 16.34
CA TYR A 149 -11.46 -14.32 16.69
C TYR A 149 -10.13 -13.74 16.19
N LEU A 150 -10.17 -12.54 15.59
CA LEU A 150 -8.99 -11.75 15.26
C LEU A 150 -9.06 -10.44 16.06
N ARG A 151 -8.17 -10.28 17.02
CA ARG A 151 -8.19 -9.23 18.05
C ARG A 151 -7.10 -8.19 17.81
N PHE A 152 -7.43 -6.94 18.08
CA PHE A 152 -6.52 -5.79 18.11
C PHE A 152 -6.44 -5.13 19.48
N LYS A 153 -7.25 -5.59 20.45
CA LYS A 153 -7.25 -5.12 21.84
C LYS A 153 -7.22 -6.29 22.83
N GLY A 154 -6.58 -6.04 23.97
CA GLY A 154 -6.41 -7.00 25.07
C GLY A 154 -5.51 -6.39 26.16
N THR A 155 -5.33 -7.08 27.28
CA THR A 155 -4.55 -6.58 28.43
C THR A 155 -3.13 -6.13 28.05
N ASP A 156 -2.48 -6.92 27.21
CA ASP A 156 -1.09 -6.73 26.76
C ASP A 156 -1.03 -6.75 25.22
N LEU A 157 -2.02 -6.15 24.54
CA LEU A 157 -2.11 -6.10 23.08
C LEU A 157 -2.30 -4.64 22.62
N LEU A 158 -1.20 -4.02 22.22
CA LEU A 158 -1.15 -2.70 21.58
C LEU A 158 -1.01 -2.90 20.06
N SER A 159 -2.12 -2.79 19.34
CA SER A 159 -2.13 -2.78 17.88
C SER A 159 -1.35 -1.57 17.32
N GLY A 160 -1.30 -1.45 15.99
CA GLY A 160 -0.80 -0.24 15.34
C GLY A 160 -1.69 0.98 15.58
N ARG A 161 -1.18 2.14 15.14
CA ARG A 161 -1.87 3.44 15.06
C ARG A 161 -1.37 4.24 13.86
N ILE A 162 -2.15 5.19 13.36
CA ILE A 162 -1.68 6.07 12.26
C ILE A 162 -0.86 7.21 12.85
N LEU A 163 0.31 7.48 12.26
CA LEU A 163 1.21 8.56 12.64
C LEU A 163 1.74 9.30 11.41
N PHE A 164 1.83 10.62 11.51
CA PHE A 164 2.71 11.41 10.64
C PHE A 164 4.12 11.39 11.25
N THR A 165 5.11 10.90 10.50
CA THR A 165 6.46 10.60 11.03
C THR A 165 7.47 10.41 9.90
N GLU A 166 8.76 10.47 10.21
CA GLU A 166 9.83 9.85 9.43
C GLU A 166 9.81 8.30 9.52
N ASP A 167 10.12 7.62 8.40
CA ASP A 167 10.35 6.16 8.31
C ASP A 167 11.86 5.79 8.25
N ASN A 168 12.14 4.47 8.22
CA ASN A 168 13.52 3.94 8.14
C ASN A 168 14.26 4.19 6.80
N LYS A 169 13.61 4.82 5.80
CA LYS A 169 14.21 5.26 4.53
C LYS A 169 14.43 6.77 4.48
N ASN A 170 14.09 7.49 5.55
CA ASN A 170 14.02 8.96 5.61
C ASN A 170 12.87 9.55 4.77
N GLU A 171 11.82 8.78 4.47
CA GLU A 171 10.57 9.29 3.89
C GLU A 171 9.67 9.84 5.01
N VAL A 172 8.97 10.95 4.76
CA VAL A 172 8.06 11.60 5.73
C VAL A 172 6.66 11.64 5.13
N ALA A 173 5.72 10.97 5.79
CA ALA A 173 4.34 10.81 5.36
C ALA A 173 3.45 10.40 6.56
N ASP A 174 2.16 10.22 6.30
CA ASP A 174 1.29 9.41 7.15
C ASP A 174 1.55 7.90 6.91
N PHE A 175 1.74 7.16 8.00
CA PHE A 175 1.95 5.71 8.01
C PHE A 175 1.01 5.06 9.02
N LEU A 176 0.49 3.87 8.71
CA LEU A 176 0.06 2.95 9.76
C LEU A 176 1.32 2.32 10.38
N VAL A 177 1.58 2.65 11.64
CA VAL A 177 2.78 2.21 12.37
C VAL A 177 2.42 1.14 13.39
N PHE A 178 3.17 0.03 13.38
CA PHE A 178 3.25 -0.91 14.50
C PHE A 178 4.64 -0.78 15.13
N GLU A 179 4.70 -0.43 16.41
CA GLU A 179 5.95 -0.22 17.14
C GLU A 179 6.70 -1.54 17.36
N GLU A 180 8.03 -1.51 17.25
CA GLU A 180 8.90 -2.67 17.49
C GLU A 180 8.59 -3.30 18.86
N ASN A 181 8.61 -4.64 18.92
CA ASN A 181 8.28 -5.45 20.10
C ASN A 181 6.81 -5.44 20.57
N ASN A 182 5.93 -4.59 20.03
CA ASN A 182 4.49 -4.69 20.28
C ASN A 182 3.84 -5.76 19.39
N ASP A 183 2.75 -6.36 19.87
CA ASP A 183 2.01 -7.41 19.15
C ASP A 183 0.99 -6.78 18.19
N THR A 184 1.09 -7.10 16.89
CA THR A 184 0.28 -6.47 15.82
C THR A 184 -1.19 -6.85 15.88
N PHE A 185 -1.47 -8.12 16.19
CA PHE A 185 -2.79 -8.71 16.40
C PHE A 185 -2.65 -9.99 17.25
N GLU A 186 -3.77 -10.46 17.79
CA GLU A 186 -3.91 -11.81 18.34
C GLU A 186 -4.99 -12.57 17.55
N TYR A 187 -4.65 -13.76 17.03
CA TYR A 187 -5.62 -14.69 16.46
C TYR A 187 -5.93 -15.78 17.50
N GLU A 188 -7.21 -16.02 17.75
CA GLU A 188 -7.67 -17.03 18.70
C GLU A 188 -8.61 -18.03 18.02
N LEU A 189 -8.32 -19.32 18.20
CA LEU A 189 -9.17 -20.44 17.87
C LEU A 189 -9.66 -21.09 19.17
N GLU A 190 -10.93 -20.87 19.50
CA GLU A 190 -11.61 -21.38 20.69
C GLU A 190 -12.36 -22.67 20.36
N PHE A 191 -12.23 -23.71 21.19
CA PHE A 191 -12.94 -24.98 21.03
C PHE A 191 -13.98 -25.17 22.13
N VAL A 192 -15.26 -25.27 21.75
CA VAL A 192 -16.39 -25.43 22.69
C VAL A 192 -17.12 -26.76 22.44
N PRO A 193 -17.15 -27.70 23.42
CA PRO A 193 -16.63 -27.60 24.79
C PRO A 193 -15.11 -27.82 24.92
N GLY A 194 -14.45 -28.25 23.84
CA GLY A 194 -13.02 -28.53 23.80
C GLY A 194 -12.67 -29.59 22.76
N LEU A 195 -11.51 -29.47 22.14
CA LEU A 195 -10.97 -30.43 21.18
C LEU A 195 -10.36 -31.62 21.94
N ALA A 196 -11.21 -32.60 22.28
CA ALA A 196 -10.88 -33.73 23.13
C ALA A 196 -10.28 -34.92 22.38
N SER A 197 -9.25 -35.54 22.99
CA SER A 197 -8.56 -36.71 22.48
C SER A 197 -8.06 -37.63 23.59
N THR A 198 -8.03 -38.93 23.30
CA THR A 198 -7.26 -39.93 24.03
C THR A 198 -5.78 -39.54 24.03
N LEU A 199 -5.15 -39.53 25.20
CA LEU A 199 -3.71 -39.34 25.36
C LEU A 199 -3.04 -40.72 25.50
N ALA A 200 -2.32 -41.14 24.45
CA ALA A 200 -1.58 -42.39 24.44
C ALA A 200 -0.07 -42.10 24.58
N SER A 201 0.47 -42.28 25.79
CA SER A 201 1.84 -41.92 26.18
C SER A 201 2.12 -40.42 26.03
N THR A 202 2.38 -39.95 24.81
CA THR A 202 2.64 -38.54 24.49
C THR A 202 1.86 -38.07 23.26
N THR A 203 0.97 -38.88 22.70
CA THR A 203 0.26 -38.60 21.44
C THR A 203 -1.24 -38.42 21.69
N LEU A 204 -1.82 -37.36 21.11
CA LEU A 204 -3.25 -37.08 21.12
C LEU A 204 -3.90 -37.78 19.91
N THR A 205 -4.17 -39.08 20.05
CA THR A 205 -4.40 -39.99 18.93
C THR A 205 -5.65 -39.69 18.11
N ASP A 206 -6.67 -39.07 18.70
CA ASP A 206 -7.96 -38.80 18.05
C ASP A 206 -7.95 -37.47 17.28
N LEU A 207 -6.83 -36.73 17.26
CA LEU A 207 -6.66 -35.49 16.50
C LEU A 207 -5.99 -35.71 15.13
N ALA A 208 -5.26 -36.81 14.95
CA ALA A 208 -4.52 -37.04 13.71
C ALA A 208 -5.47 -37.28 12.53
N ASN A 209 -5.21 -36.61 11.40
CA ASN A 209 -6.03 -36.56 10.18
C ASN A 209 -7.36 -35.78 10.30
N GLU A 210 -7.61 -35.06 11.41
CA GLU A 210 -8.75 -34.13 11.53
C GLU A 210 -8.44 -32.79 10.84
N GLU A 211 -9.47 -32.06 10.41
CA GLU A 211 -9.34 -30.77 9.72
C GLU A 211 -9.70 -29.58 10.60
N ILE A 212 -8.86 -28.55 10.59
CA ILE A 212 -9.10 -27.24 11.20
C ILE A 212 -9.20 -26.19 10.09
N PHE A 213 -10.22 -25.34 10.15
CA PHE A 213 -10.33 -24.15 9.30
C PHE A 213 -9.82 -22.92 10.06
N MET A 214 -8.88 -22.18 9.47
CA MET A 214 -8.23 -21.01 10.06
C MET A 214 -7.96 -19.95 9.00
N LEU A 215 -8.36 -18.69 9.23
CA LEU A 215 -7.97 -17.52 8.43
C LEU A 215 -8.12 -17.75 6.90
N GLY A 216 -9.31 -18.20 6.48
CA GLY A 216 -9.62 -18.51 5.08
C GLY A 216 -9.16 -19.88 4.56
N ARG A 217 -8.22 -20.56 5.22
CA ARG A 217 -7.62 -21.84 4.78
C ARG A 217 -8.08 -23.06 5.59
N THR A 218 -7.94 -24.24 5.02
CA THR A 218 -8.15 -25.53 5.71
C THR A 218 -6.83 -26.26 5.91
N TYR A 219 -6.57 -26.74 7.12
CA TYR A 219 -5.35 -27.43 7.52
C TYR A 219 -5.70 -28.81 8.10
N THR A 220 -5.02 -29.88 7.67
CA THR A 220 -5.08 -31.20 8.32
C THR A 220 -4.10 -31.26 9.48
N ILE A 221 -4.52 -31.75 10.64
CA ILE A 221 -3.62 -32.06 11.76
C ILE A 221 -2.83 -33.33 11.42
N THR A 222 -1.52 -33.20 11.18
CA THR A 222 -0.64 -34.34 10.87
C THR A 222 0.10 -34.88 12.09
N GLU A 223 0.30 -34.04 13.11
CA GLU A 223 0.86 -34.46 14.41
C GLU A 223 0.19 -33.70 15.55
N ALA A 224 -0.05 -34.39 16.68
CA ALA A 224 -0.50 -33.77 17.92
C ALA A 224 0.10 -34.52 19.11
N THR A 225 0.99 -33.86 19.85
CA THR A 225 1.72 -34.45 20.98
C THR A 225 1.68 -33.58 22.23
N LYS A 226 1.71 -34.23 23.40
CA LYS A 226 1.81 -33.62 24.73
C LYS A 226 2.89 -34.38 25.51
N ASN A 227 3.94 -33.70 25.94
CA ASN A 227 5.08 -34.30 26.65
C ASN A 227 5.37 -33.50 27.93
N SER A 228 4.99 -34.06 29.08
CA SER A 228 4.71 -33.29 30.30
C SER A 228 3.78 -32.13 29.96
N ASP A 229 4.27 -30.90 30.02
CA ASP A 229 3.49 -29.67 29.87
C ASP A 229 3.77 -28.95 28.54
N GLN A 230 4.72 -29.46 27.73
CA GLN A 230 4.84 -29.05 26.34
C GLN A 230 3.73 -29.70 25.51
N LEU A 231 3.08 -28.93 24.63
CA LEU A 231 2.11 -29.42 23.65
C LEU A 231 2.48 -28.89 22.26
N THR A 232 2.65 -29.81 21.31
CA THR A 232 2.98 -29.51 19.91
C THR A 232 1.84 -29.98 18.98
N LEU A 233 1.33 -29.08 18.14
CA LEU A 233 0.45 -29.39 17.02
C LEU A 233 1.18 -29.10 15.70
N ARG A 234 1.20 -30.05 14.76
CA ARG A 234 1.71 -29.85 13.40
C ARG A 234 0.58 -30.00 12.40
N LEU A 235 0.44 -29.00 11.56
CA LEU A 235 -0.64 -28.82 10.59
C LEU A 235 -0.06 -28.75 9.18
N LEU A 236 -0.81 -29.28 8.21
CA LEU A 236 -0.45 -29.27 6.79
C LEU A 236 -1.63 -28.76 5.94
N SER A 237 -1.35 -27.81 5.06
CA SER A 237 -2.28 -27.22 4.08
C SER A 237 -1.59 -27.17 2.72
N GLY A 238 -2.33 -26.89 1.65
CA GLY A 238 -1.77 -26.44 0.38
C GLY A 238 -2.87 -25.94 -0.55
N ALA A 239 -2.48 -25.50 -1.76
CA ALA A 239 -3.41 -24.86 -2.71
C ALA A 239 -4.36 -25.86 -3.39
N ILE A 240 -3.94 -27.12 -3.53
CA ILE A 240 -4.75 -28.21 -4.08
C ILE A 240 -4.58 -29.43 -3.18
N SER A 241 -5.65 -30.13 -2.84
CA SER A 241 -5.60 -31.42 -2.13
C SER A 241 -6.51 -32.42 -2.83
N ASP A 242 -6.09 -33.68 -2.92
CA ASP A 242 -6.84 -34.75 -3.56
C ASP A 242 -6.44 -36.12 -2.99
N THR A 243 -7.32 -37.11 -3.15
CA THR A 243 -7.09 -38.49 -2.72
C THR A 243 -6.95 -39.39 -3.95
N LEU A 244 -5.81 -40.09 -4.06
CA LEU A 244 -5.52 -41.03 -5.15
C LEU A 244 -5.22 -42.43 -4.60
N ARG A 245 -5.52 -43.45 -5.40
CA ARG A 245 -5.24 -44.87 -5.11
C ARG A 245 -3.88 -45.28 -5.68
N GLU A 246 -3.30 -46.39 -5.21
CA GLU A 246 -2.05 -46.88 -5.80
C GLU A 246 -2.16 -47.08 -7.33
N GLY A 247 -1.15 -46.60 -8.07
CA GLY A 247 -1.09 -46.65 -9.52
C GLY A 247 -1.90 -45.57 -10.25
N GLU A 248 -2.82 -44.88 -9.56
CA GLU A 248 -3.66 -43.82 -10.11
C GLU A 248 -2.83 -42.57 -10.47
N GLU A 249 -3.24 -41.88 -11.53
CA GLU A 249 -2.54 -40.75 -12.15
C GLU A 249 -3.54 -39.69 -12.61
N LYS A 250 -3.30 -38.43 -12.26
CA LYS A 250 -4.24 -37.31 -12.50
C LYS A 250 -3.45 -36.02 -12.78
N ILE A 251 -4.06 -35.10 -13.52
CA ILE A 251 -3.47 -33.81 -13.88
C ILE A 251 -4.16 -32.69 -13.11
N TYR A 252 -3.34 -31.82 -12.53
CA TYR A 252 -3.72 -30.68 -11.72
C TYR A 252 -3.13 -29.40 -12.34
N THR A 253 -3.86 -28.29 -12.28
CA THR A 253 -3.35 -26.98 -12.72
C THR A 253 -3.24 -26.06 -11.50
N LEU A 254 -2.03 -25.57 -11.24
CA LEU A 254 -1.72 -24.62 -10.17
C LEU A 254 -0.96 -23.44 -10.77
N ASN A 255 -1.42 -22.21 -10.53
CA ASN A 255 -0.85 -20.97 -11.08
C ASN A 255 -0.66 -21.02 -12.63
N GLY A 256 -1.56 -21.70 -13.33
CA GLY A 256 -1.50 -21.92 -14.78
C GLY A 256 -0.54 -23.02 -15.25
N GLN A 257 0.28 -23.60 -14.37
CA GLN A 257 1.20 -24.70 -14.69
C GLN A 257 0.54 -26.06 -14.42
N GLU A 258 0.77 -27.03 -15.31
CA GLU A 258 0.27 -28.41 -15.17
C GLU A 258 1.24 -29.32 -14.39
N TYR A 259 0.67 -30.10 -13.47
CA TYR A 259 1.34 -31.11 -12.67
C TYR A 259 0.60 -32.45 -12.83
N THR A 260 1.24 -33.40 -13.51
CA THR A 260 0.81 -34.80 -13.53
C THR A 260 1.33 -35.47 -12.26
N VAL A 261 0.43 -35.88 -11.37
CA VAL A 261 0.76 -36.60 -10.12
C VAL A 261 0.28 -38.04 -10.24
N LYS A 262 1.16 -38.98 -9.88
CA LYS A 262 0.89 -40.41 -9.81
C LYS A 262 1.26 -40.98 -8.45
N VAL A 263 0.46 -41.88 -7.91
CA VAL A 263 0.85 -42.72 -6.78
C VAL A 263 1.62 -43.93 -7.32
N LYS A 264 2.90 -44.08 -6.95
CA LYS A 264 3.74 -45.20 -7.40
C LYS A 264 3.54 -46.47 -6.56
N LEU A 265 3.44 -46.29 -5.24
CA LEU A 265 3.44 -47.35 -4.25
C LEU A 265 2.94 -46.78 -2.91
N ILE A 266 2.12 -47.53 -2.19
CA ILE A 266 1.81 -47.36 -0.76
C ILE A 266 2.36 -48.60 -0.03
N GLU A 267 2.97 -48.42 1.15
CA GLU A 267 3.71 -49.47 1.85
C GLU A 267 3.20 -49.68 3.28
N ASP A 268 2.44 -50.75 3.50
CA ASP A 268 1.73 -51.05 4.76
C ASP A 268 2.65 -51.08 5.99
N GLU A 269 3.71 -51.89 5.94
CA GLU A 269 4.66 -52.07 7.05
C GLU A 269 5.42 -50.78 7.39
N ALA A 270 5.67 -49.95 6.38
CA ALA A 270 6.42 -48.70 6.52
C ALA A 270 5.52 -47.49 6.78
N ARG A 271 4.21 -47.60 6.52
CA ARG A 271 3.23 -46.49 6.48
C ARG A 271 3.70 -45.31 5.65
N ALA A 272 4.29 -45.62 4.49
CA ALA A 272 4.93 -44.67 3.59
C ALA A 272 4.34 -44.76 2.18
N VAL A 273 4.37 -43.64 1.47
CA VAL A 273 3.98 -43.54 0.06
C VAL A 273 5.18 -43.12 -0.80
N THR A 274 5.18 -43.54 -2.06
CA THR A 274 6.01 -42.96 -3.11
C THR A 274 5.11 -42.33 -4.18
N LEU A 275 5.37 -41.07 -4.52
CA LEU A 275 4.70 -40.32 -5.59
C LEU A 275 5.61 -40.12 -6.79
N GLU A 276 5.04 -39.79 -7.94
CA GLU A 276 5.74 -39.26 -9.11
C GLU A 276 5.02 -38.01 -9.60
N VAL A 277 5.73 -36.89 -9.66
CA VAL A 277 5.19 -35.58 -10.08
C VAL A 277 5.99 -35.08 -11.27
N ASN A 278 5.33 -34.91 -12.41
CA ASN A 278 5.98 -34.55 -13.69
C ASN A 278 7.24 -35.40 -14.00
N LYS A 279 7.18 -36.71 -13.68
CA LYS A 279 8.27 -37.72 -13.81
C LYS A 279 9.42 -37.63 -12.79
N GLN A 280 9.39 -36.69 -11.84
CA GLN A 280 10.26 -36.75 -10.66
C GLN A 280 9.62 -37.66 -9.61
N ILE A 281 10.31 -38.73 -9.23
CA ILE A 281 9.86 -39.68 -8.19
C ILE A 281 10.30 -39.16 -6.82
N SER A 282 9.42 -39.26 -5.82
CA SER A 282 9.67 -38.86 -4.44
C SER A 282 10.58 -39.84 -3.70
N GLY A 283 11.04 -39.45 -2.51
CA GLY A 283 11.43 -40.40 -1.48
C GLY A 283 10.22 -41.20 -0.96
N ARG A 284 10.46 -42.13 -0.04
CA ARG A 284 9.40 -42.64 0.84
C ARG A 284 8.94 -41.49 1.74
N ARG A 285 7.64 -41.22 1.80
CA ARG A 285 7.03 -40.13 2.58
C ARG A 285 5.94 -40.64 3.50
N SER A 286 5.94 -40.17 4.74
CA SER A 286 4.95 -40.47 5.78
C SER A 286 3.90 -39.36 5.84
N VAL A 287 2.78 -39.57 6.55
CA VAL A 287 1.86 -38.46 6.87
C VAL A 287 2.61 -37.34 7.61
N GLY A 288 2.42 -36.09 7.18
CA GLY A 288 3.12 -34.91 7.67
C GLY A 288 4.40 -34.55 6.92
N ASP A 289 4.98 -35.46 6.12
CA ASP A 289 6.14 -35.13 5.29
C ASP A 289 5.78 -34.19 4.13
N VAL A 290 6.73 -33.33 3.76
CA VAL A 290 6.71 -32.49 2.56
C VAL A 290 8.01 -32.69 1.77
N GLU A 291 7.91 -32.75 0.44
CA GLU A 291 9.05 -32.81 -0.48
C GLU A 291 8.82 -31.94 -1.71
N THR A 292 9.85 -31.21 -2.15
CA THR A 292 9.78 -30.41 -3.38
C THR A 292 9.97 -31.28 -4.60
N LEU A 293 8.92 -31.44 -5.40
CA LEU A 293 8.89 -32.25 -6.62
C LEU A 293 8.48 -31.36 -7.81
N ALA A 294 9.24 -31.41 -8.91
CA ALA A 294 9.03 -30.59 -10.11
C ALA A 294 8.86 -29.08 -9.82
N GLY A 295 9.58 -28.57 -8.82
CA GLY A 295 9.57 -27.16 -8.40
C GLY A 295 8.51 -26.79 -7.35
N ILE A 296 7.56 -27.66 -7.01
CA ILE A 296 6.50 -27.38 -6.02
C ILE A 296 6.64 -28.24 -4.75
N PRO A 297 6.34 -27.69 -3.55
CA PRO A 297 6.24 -28.48 -2.34
C PRO A 297 4.99 -29.36 -2.38
N VAL A 298 5.18 -30.66 -2.12
CA VAL A 298 4.14 -31.70 -2.12
C VAL A 298 4.11 -32.37 -0.75
N GLY A 299 2.97 -32.30 -0.07
CA GLY A 299 2.80 -32.80 1.29
C GLY A 299 1.82 -33.97 1.38
N ILE A 300 2.03 -34.89 2.33
CA ILE A 300 1.13 -36.02 2.59
C ILE A 300 0.24 -35.74 3.79
N THR A 301 -1.06 -35.52 3.58
CA THR A 301 -2.01 -35.14 4.64
C THR A 301 -2.65 -36.34 5.34
N LYS A 302 -2.87 -37.45 4.61
CA LYS A 302 -3.55 -38.65 5.14
C LYS A 302 -3.17 -39.90 4.35
N MET A 303 -3.15 -41.05 5.02
CA MET A 303 -2.92 -42.35 4.38
C MET A 303 -3.92 -43.37 4.94
N LEU A 304 -4.55 -44.13 4.05
CA LEU A 304 -5.47 -45.22 4.38
C LEU A 304 -4.93 -46.50 3.76
N VAL A 305 -4.65 -47.48 4.60
CA VAL A 305 -4.06 -48.78 4.26
C VAL A 305 -5.02 -49.88 4.71
N SER A 306 -5.25 -50.90 3.89
CA SER A 306 -6.25 -51.95 4.12
C SER A 306 -5.72 -53.37 3.90
N GLU A 307 -5.44 -54.08 5.00
CA GLU A 307 -5.16 -55.53 4.98
C GLU A 307 -6.34 -56.40 4.46
N ALA A 308 -7.52 -55.79 4.23
CA ALA A 308 -8.69 -56.45 3.67
C ALA A 308 -8.90 -56.05 2.19
N ALA A 309 -8.90 -57.03 1.29
CA ALA A 309 -8.94 -56.87 -0.18
C ALA A 309 -10.27 -56.35 -0.77
N GLU A 310 -11.08 -55.60 -0.01
CA GLU A 310 -12.28 -54.89 -0.49
C GLU A 310 -12.21 -53.36 -0.28
N GLN A 311 -11.09 -52.83 0.23
CA GLN A 311 -10.74 -51.41 0.09
C GLN A 311 -9.35 -51.31 -0.55
N GLU A 312 -9.19 -50.37 -1.49
CA GLU A 312 -7.93 -50.10 -2.18
C GLU A 312 -7.16 -48.99 -1.43
N ASP A 313 -5.85 -49.18 -1.26
CA ASP A 313 -4.99 -48.28 -0.51
C ASP A 313 -4.94 -46.88 -1.14
N GLN A 314 -5.00 -45.87 -0.28
CA GLN A 314 -5.26 -44.47 -0.67
C GLN A 314 -4.36 -43.49 0.09
N VAL A 315 -3.83 -42.53 -0.65
CA VAL A 315 -3.10 -41.38 -0.11
C VAL A 315 -3.88 -40.11 -0.41
N THR A 316 -4.01 -39.24 0.58
CA THR A 316 -4.37 -37.83 0.37
C THR A 316 -3.10 -37.00 0.47
N PHE A 317 -2.88 -36.17 -0.53
CA PHE A 317 -1.71 -35.30 -0.64
C PHE A 317 -2.14 -33.89 -1.01
N THR A 318 -1.22 -32.94 -0.93
CA THR A 318 -1.46 -31.56 -1.31
C THR A 318 -0.30 -30.96 -2.12
N LEU A 319 -0.63 -30.13 -3.12
CA LEU A 319 0.31 -29.38 -3.97
C LEU A 319 0.35 -27.92 -3.53
N GLY A 320 1.53 -27.29 -3.57
CA GLY A 320 1.73 -25.99 -2.94
C GLY A 320 1.65 -26.12 -1.41
N ALA A 321 2.23 -27.20 -0.88
CA ALA A 321 2.17 -27.56 0.53
C ALA A 321 2.85 -26.53 1.44
N GLN A 322 2.18 -26.18 2.54
CA GLN A 322 2.69 -25.41 3.66
C GLN A 322 2.45 -26.16 4.97
N THR A 323 3.48 -26.21 5.80
CA THR A 323 3.42 -26.70 7.19
C THR A 323 3.39 -25.55 8.19
N LEU A 324 2.52 -25.66 9.19
CA LEU A 324 2.57 -24.85 10.41
C LEU A 324 2.80 -25.77 11.60
N GLU A 325 3.68 -25.39 12.51
CA GLU A 325 3.88 -26.07 13.79
C GLU A 325 3.66 -25.06 14.93
N PHE A 326 2.88 -25.47 15.93
CA PHE A 326 2.57 -24.69 17.13
C PHE A 326 3.00 -25.49 18.35
N THR A 327 4.12 -25.11 18.96
CA THR A 327 4.63 -25.69 20.20
C THR A 327 4.47 -24.71 21.35
N ASP A 328 3.50 -24.96 22.23
CA ASP A 328 3.53 -24.35 23.56
C ASP A 328 4.48 -25.15 24.45
N ARG A 329 5.40 -24.47 25.15
CA ARG A 329 6.38 -25.10 26.04
C ARG A 329 5.81 -25.44 27.40
N ASN A 330 4.72 -24.80 27.83
CA ASN A 330 4.14 -25.00 29.16
C ASN A 330 2.66 -24.59 29.23
N VAL A 331 1.77 -25.49 28.82
CA VAL A 331 0.29 -25.27 28.81
C VAL A 331 -0.34 -25.02 30.20
N ALA A 332 0.46 -24.98 31.27
CA ALA A 332 0.04 -24.76 32.65
C ALA A 332 0.26 -23.32 33.19
N ASP A 333 0.92 -22.41 32.46
CA ASP A 333 1.29 -21.08 32.99
C ASP A 333 0.57 -19.86 32.37
N ASP A 334 -0.39 -20.07 31.46
CA ASP A 334 -1.14 -19.03 30.73
C ASP A 334 -0.24 -17.99 30.01
N SER A 335 1.02 -18.33 29.74
CA SER A 335 1.99 -17.44 29.08
C SER A 335 2.19 -17.79 27.60
N PHE A 336 2.77 -16.85 26.84
CA PHE A 336 3.01 -17.04 25.41
C PHE A 336 4.42 -17.61 25.14
N SER A 337 4.47 -18.73 24.42
CA SER A 337 5.69 -19.44 24.00
C SER A 337 6.15 -19.01 22.59
N GLN A 338 7.43 -18.66 22.43
CA GLN A 338 8.08 -18.54 21.10
C GLN A 338 8.30 -19.93 20.47
N GLY A 339 7.25 -20.54 19.95
CA GLY A 339 7.27 -21.93 19.48
C GLY A 339 6.52 -22.17 18.19
N VAL A 340 6.41 -21.17 17.31
CA VAL A 340 5.80 -21.32 15.99
C VAL A 340 6.87 -21.56 14.93
N SER A 341 6.63 -22.53 14.05
CA SER A 341 7.45 -22.85 12.89
C SER A 341 6.59 -22.85 11.63
N ILE A 342 7.10 -22.28 10.54
CA ILE A 342 6.46 -22.31 9.22
C ILE A 342 7.45 -22.91 8.24
N ASP A 343 7.05 -23.96 7.52
CA ASP A 343 7.88 -24.66 6.53
C ASP A 343 9.25 -25.10 7.09
N GLY A 344 9.21 -25.60 8.34
CA GLY A 344 10.38 -26.04 9.11
C GLY A 344 11.22 -24.92 9.72
N ARG A 345 10.88 -23.64 9.47
CA ARG A 345 11.59 -22.47 9.99
C ARG A 345 10.85 -21.86 11.19
N SER A 346 11.47 -21.91 12.37
CA SER A 346 11.00 -21.18 13.55
C SER A 346 11.10 -19.66 13.35
N LEU A 347 10.08 -18.91 13.75
CA LEU A 347 10.00 -17.46 13.55
C LEU A 347 10.06 -16.71 14.90
N ALA A 348 11.07 -15.85 15.08
CA ALA A 348 11.39 -15.27 16.39
C ALA A 348 10.36 -14.25 16.91
N ASN A 349 9.71 -13.52 16.00
CA ASN A 349 8.66 -12.54 16.28
C ASN A 349 7.25 -13.17 16.38
N THR A 350 7.15 -14.49 16.61
CA THR A 350 5.87 -15.19 16.62
C THR A 350 5.69 -16.01 17.90
N PHE A 351 4.48 -15.98 18.43
CA PHE A 351 4.17 -16.51 19.75
C PHE A 351 2.88 -17.31 19.72
N VAL A 352 2.84 -18.40 20.47
CA VAL A 352 1.66 -19.25 20.64
C VAL A 352 1.42 -19.57 22.11
N LYS A 353 0.15 -19.66 22.49
CA LYS A 353 -0.33 -20.18 23.77
C LYS A 353 -1.44 -21.18 23.51
N ILE A 354 -1.39 -22.34 24.16
CA ILE A 354 -2.37 -23.40 24.00
C ILE A 354 -2.97 -23.73 25.36
N LYS A 355 -4.26 -23.43 25.54
CA LYS A 355 -5.00 -23.76 26.76
C LYS A 355 -5.63 -25.14 26.61
N GLY A 356 -5.52 -25.96 27.65
CA GLY A 356 -6.17 -27.27 27.69
C GLY A 356 -6.17 -27.88 29.09
N SER A 357 -6.91 -28.97 29.25
CA SER A 357 -7.02 -29.69 30.52
C SER A 357 -7.31 -31.18 30.31
N GLY A 358 -6.96 -32.02 31.28
CA GLY A 358 -7.14 -33.47 31.20
C GLY A 358 -6.32 -34.23 32.25
N ASP A 359 -6.14 -35.52 32.01
CA ASP A 359 -5.31 -36.44 32.78
C ASP A 359 -4.35 -37.24 31.87
N ASP A 360 -3.71 -38.29 32.41
CA ASP A 360 -2.75 -39.14 31.70
C ASP A 360 -3.39 -40.04 30.60
N THR A 361 -4.71 -39.97 30.40
CA THR A 361 -5.48 -40.83 29.48
C THR A 361 -6.39 -40.06 28.52
N GLU A 362 -6.82 -38.86 28.87
CA GLU A 362 -7.65 -37.98 28.04
C GLU A 362 -7.26 -36.52 28.26
N TYR A 363 -7.08 -35.78 27.16
CA TYR A 363 -6.76 -34.36 27.19
C TYR A 363 -7.58 -33.59 26.16
N SER A 364 -8.01 -32.39 26.53
CA SER A 364 -8.85 -31.53 25.70
C SER A 364 -8.25 -30.14 25.60
N ILE A 365 -8.02 -29.67 24.37
CA ILE A 365 -7.54 -28.32 24.07
C ILE A 365 -8.76 -27.39 24.01
N SER A 366 -8.78 -26.34 24.83
CA SER A 366 -9.87 -25.35 24.89
C SER A 366 -9.60 -24.13 24.01
N SER A 367 -8.34 -23.72 23.82
CA SER A 367 -8.01 -22.72 22.80
C SER A 367 -6.56 -22.80 22.31
N LEU A 368 -6.33 -22.27 21.12
CA LEU A 368 -5.01 -21.89 20.60
C LEU A 368 -5.04 -20.39 20.31
N GLN A 369 -4.13 -19.64 20.94
CA GLN A 369 -3.93 -18.21 20.71
C GLN A 369 -2.57 -17.99 20.04
N TYR A 370 -2.54 -17.19 18.98
CA TYR A 370 -1.35 -16.84 18.20
C TYR A 370 -1.16 -15.33 18.18
N ARG A 371 0.09 -14.86 18.22
CA ARG A 371 0.44 -13.44 18.04
C ARG A 371 1.61 -13.27 17.08
N LEU A 372 1.49 -12.27 16.21
CA LEU A 372 2.57 -11.73 15.40
C LEU A 372 3.09 -10.44 16.03
N ARG A 373 4.36 -10.43 16.43
CA ARG A 373 5.07 -9.24 16.93
C ARG A 373 5.64 -8.43 15.77
N ALA A 374 5.58 -7.11 15.90
CA ALA A 374 6.11 -6.19 14.91
C ALA A 374 7.64 -6.35 14.80
N GLU A 375 8.08 -6.84 13.64
CA GLU A 375 9.48 -6.92 13.22
C GLU A 375 9.51 -6.55 11.72
N SER A 376 10.11 -5.41 11.40
CA SER A 376 10.31 -4.96 10.02
C SER A 376 11.50 -5.65 9.36
N LEU A 377 11.68 -5.42 8.05
CA LEU A 377 12.84 -5.92 7.31
C LEU A 377 14.17 -5.44 7.92
N SER A 378 14.28 -4.18 8.38
CA SER A 378 15.47 -3.67 9.08
C SER A 378 15.58 -4.20 10.52
N GLY A 379 14.44 -4.34 11.21
CA GLY A 379 14.36 -4.82 12.60
C GLY A 379 13.78 -3.78 13.57
N ASP A 380 13.45 -2.59 13.08
CA ASP A 380 12.79 -1.50 13.81
C ASP A 380 11.25 -1.60 13.67
N ASN A 381 10.53 -0.52 14.06
CA ASN A 381 9.10 -0.31 13.80
C ASN A 381 8.68 -0.71 12.37
N VAL A 382 7.46 -1.26 12.24
CA VAL A 382 6.84 -1.55 10.94
C VAL A 382 6.03 -0.33 10.49
N PHE A 383 6.49 0.35 9.44
CA PHE A 383 5.80 1.47 8.81
C PHE A 383 5.08 0.99 7.53
N ILE A 384 3.77 1.20 7.44
CA ILE A 384 2.97 0.86 6.26
C ILE A 384 2.48 2.17 5.63
N PRO A 385 3.04 2.61 4.48
CA PRO A 385 2.58 3.81 3.79
C PRO A 385 1.25 3.58 3.07
N ALA A 386 0.61 4.67 2.64
CA ALA A 386 -0.64 4.62 1.89
C ALA A 386 -0.53 3.74 0.62
N GLY A 387 -1.50 2.85 0.44
CA GLY A 387 -1.57 1.87 -0.66
C GLY A 387 -0.90 0.52 -0.36
N LYS A 388 -0.25 0.34 0.80
CA LYS A 388 0.53 -0.86 1.17
C LYS A 388 -0.10 -1.69 2.29
N GLY A 389 0.45 -2.88 2.51
CA GLY A 389 -0.02 -3.87 3.48
C GLY A 389 1.04 -4.31 4.49
N LEU A 390 0.60 -4.77 5.65
CA LEU A 390 1.46 -5.31 6.73
C LEU A 390 2.34 -6.46 6.23
N ARG A 391 1.81 -7.31 5.34
CA ARG A 391 2.55 -8.47 4.79
C ARG A 391 3.83 -8.07 4.04
N GLU A 392 3.79 -6.98 3.25
CA GLU A 392 4.96 -6.47 2.52
C GLU A 392 6.00 -5.81 3.45
N MET A 393 5.58 -5.34 4.63
CA MET A 393 6.42 -4.52 5.52
C MET A 393 7.03 -5.30 6.71
N THR A 394 6.56 -6.52 6.98
CA THR A 394 7.15 -7.41 8.00
C THR A 394 8.29 -8.27 7.43
N ARG A 395 9.21 -8.70 8.31
CA ARG A 395 10.34 -9.58 7.96
C ARG A 395 9.92 -10.95 7.41
N TYR A 396 8.73 -11.43 7.76
CA TYR A 396 8.25 -12.77 7.40
C TYR A 396 6.79 -12.72 6.92
N GLU A 397 6.58 -12.58 5.61
CA GLU A 397 5.26 -12.53 4.97
C GLU A 397 4.31 -13.66 5.40
N GLN A 398 4.86 -14.85 5.66
CA GLN A 398 4.09 -16.04 6.05
C GLN A 398 3.56 -15.96 7.50
N ALA A 399 4.14 -15.08 8.33
CA ALA A 399 3.84 -14.97 9.76
C ALA A 399 2.48 -14.33 10.07
N LEU A 400 1.80 -13.73 9.07
CA LEU A 400 0.39 -13.36 9.22
C LEU A 400 -0.53 -14.60 9.32
N LEU A 401 -0.04 -15.77 8.88
CA LEU A 401 -0.82 -16.99 8.60
C LEU A 401 -1.84 -16.77 7.47
N GLY A 402 -2.32 -17.85 6.85
CA GLY A 402 -3.35 -17.79 5.80
C GLY A 402 -3.04 -16.85 4.62
N ASP A 403 -4.09 -16.49 3.88
CA ASP A 403 -4.05 -15.56 2.74
C ASP A 403 -4.79 -14.25 3.07
N TRP A 404 -4.28 -13.48 4.03
CA TRP A 404 -4.91 -12.21 4.45
C TRP A 404 -3.88 -11.11 4.79
N ASP A 405 -4.30 -9.86 4.82
CA ASP A 405 -3.43 -8.72 5.12
C ASP A 405 -4.19 -7.56 5.79
N ILE A 406 -3.46 -6.61 6.38
CA ILE A 406 -3.95 -5.33 6.87
C ILE A 406 -3.40 -4.24 5.95
N LEU A 407 -4.25 -3.64 5.12
CA LEU A 407 -3.89 -2.60 4.16
C LEU A 407 -4.18 -1.21 4.71
N TYR A 408 -3.23 -0.30 4.58
CA TYR A 408 -3.45 1.13 4.76
C TYR A 408 -3.70 1.80 3.41
N ARG A 409 -4.78 2.57 3.28
CA ARG A 409 -5.13 3.29 2.04
C ARG A 409 -4.81 4.79 2.08
N GLY A 410 -4.37 5.31 3.23
CA GLY A 410 -4.15 6.74 3.46
C GLY A 410 -5.25 7.38 4.32
N LEU A 411 -5.20 8.71 4.42
CA LEU A 411 -6.15 9.55 5.14
C LEU A 411 -7.33 10.01 4.26
N ASP A 412 -8.56 9.72 4.69
CA ASP A 412 -9.81 10.15 4.05
C ASP A 412 -10.18 11.60 4.44
N ALA A 413 -9.60 12.58 3.75
CA ALA A 413 -10.04 13.97 3.81
C ALA A 413 -10.07 14.62 2.42
N ALA A 414 -11.21 15.21 2.07
CA ALA A 414 -11.22 16.32 1.12
C ALA A 414 -10.58 17.54 1.82
N ARG A 415 -9.78 18.32 1.10
CA ARG A 415 -8.99 19.43 1.64
C ARG A 415 -9.20 20.70 0.81
N THR A 416 -9.11 21.86 1.47
CA THR A 416 -8.94 23.16 0.83
C THR A 416 -7.50 23.66 1.02
N LYS A 417 -7.15 24.78 0.41
CA LYS A 417 -5.83 25.42 0.57
C LYS A 417 -5.92 26.75 1.31
N ILE A 418 -4.92 26.99 2.16
CA ILE A 418 -4.51 28.30 2.66
C ILE A 418 -3.04 28.45 2.25
N LYS A 419 -2.62 29.60 1.73
CA LYS A 419 -1.23 29.86 1.33
C LYS A 419 -0.77 31.22 1.85
N PHE A 420 0.42 31.27 2.43
CA PHE A 420 1.18 32.50 2.68
C PHE A 420 2.28 32.57 1.61
N ASP A 421 2.08 33.41 0.60
CA ASP A 421 2.96 33.58 -0.56
C ASP A 421 4.00 34.69 -0.31
N PRO A 422 5.31 34.38 -0.33
CA PRO A 422 6.36 35.34 0.00
C PRO A 422 6.68 36.28 -1.18
N GLY A 423 6.61 37.59 -0.93
CA GLY A 423 7.34 38.60 -1.68
C GLY A 423 8.47 39.18 -0.82
N ASN A 424 9.50 39.78 -1.45
CA ASN A 424 10.72 40.28 -0.80
C ASN A 424 10.53 41.01 0.54
N SER A 425 9.40 41.71 0.74
CA SER A 425 9.05 42.46 1.95
C SER A 425 7.55 42.38 2.29
N ARG A 426 6.87 41.29 1.91
CA ARG A 426 5.43 41.08 2.20
C ARG A 426 5.05 39.60 2.18
N TYR A 427 3.95 39.27 2.84
CA TYR A 427 3.18 38.04 2.54
C TYR A 427 1.83 38.40 1.92
N ASP A 428 1.50 37.75 0.82
CA ASP A 428 0.13 37.64 0.32
C ASP A 428 -0.51 36.35 0.88
N LEU A 429 -1.83 36.37 1.08
CA LEU A 429 -2.63 35.30 1.68
C LEU A 429 -3.71 34.85 0.69
N GLU A 430 -3.57 33.62 0.19
CA GLU A 430 -4.64 32.93 -0.55
C GLU A 430 -5.43 32.02 0.40
N PHE A 431 -6.75 32.01 0.28
CA PHE A 431 -7.61 31.00 0.92
C PHE A 431 -8.92 30.80 0.16
N VAL A 432 -9.68 29.78 0.55
CA VAL A 432 -11.08 29.60 0.12
C VAL A 432 -11.99 29.78 1.33
N ASN A 433 -13.06 30.58 1.22
CA ASN A 433 -14.02 30.80 2.31
C ASN A 433 -15.07 29.68 2.42
N THR A 434 -15.93 29.74 3.44
CA THR A 434 -17.04 28.78 3.66
C THR A 434 -18.11 28.73 2.55
N LYS A 435 -18.09 29.66 1.58
CA LYS A 435 -18.93 29.61 0.37
C LYS A 435 -18.25 28.93 -0.82
N GLY A 436 -16.98 28.53 -0.69
CA GLY A 436 -16.20 27.99 -1.81
C GLY A 436 -15.65 29.07 -2.75
N GLN A 437 -15.57 30.33 -2.30
CA GLN A 437 -14.98 31.43 -3.05
C GLN A 437 -13.49 31.54 -2.71
N GLN A 438 -12.62 31.56 -3.71
CA GLN A 438 -11.20 31.87 -3.52
C GLN A 438 -11.01 33.37 -3.30
N ILE A 439 -10.17 33.72 -2.33
CA ILE A 439 -9.80 35.09 -1.96
C ILE A 439 -8.26 35.15 -1.91
N ASP A 440 -7.70 36.24 -2.44
CA ASP A 440 -6.27 36.55 -2.52
C ASP A 440 -6.11 38.02 -2.07
N THR A 441 -5.23 38.29 -1.11
CA THR A 441 -4.92 39.65 -0.64
C THR A 441 -3.51 39.76 -0.06
N THR A 442 -2.91 40.95 -0.05
CA THR A 442 -1.72 41.18 0.79
C THR A 442 -2.12 41.20 2.25
N LEU A 443 -1.57 40.28 3.03
CA LEU A 443 -1.81 40.16 4.46
C LEU A 443 -0.96 41.16 5.25
N ILE A 444 0.33 41.25 4.94
CA ILE A 444 1.31 41.98 5.78
C ILE A 444 2.52 42.43 4.97
N THR A 445 2.97 43.66 5.20
CA THR A 445 4.21 44.24 4.64
C THR A 445 5.22 44.58 5.76
N ASN A 446 6.51 44.58 5.44
CA ASN A 446 7.54 45.29 6.22
C ASN A 446 7.92 46.59 5.53
N GLU A 447 7.81 47.71 6.23
CA GLU A 447 8.18 49.04 5.75
C GLU A 447 9.15 49.73 6.71
N ASN A 448 10.43 49.76 6.34
CA ASN A 448 11.52 50.41 7.10
C ASN A 448 11.82 49.75 8.46
N ASN A 449 11.66 48.42 8.56
CA ASN A 449 11.77 47.63 9.79
C ASN A 449 10.63 48.00 10.76
N ASN A 450 9.41 47.73 10.29
CA ASN A 450 8.16 47.78 11.02
C ASN A 450 7.08 47.03 10.22
N LEU A 451 6.44 46.03 10.82
CA LEU A 451 5.36 45.27 10.18
C LEU A 451 4.01 46.03 10.16
N LYS A 452 3.21 45.80 9.12
CA LYS A 452 1.90 46.44 8.90
C LYS A 452 0.92 45.50 8.21
N ILE A 453 -0.31 45.40 8.71
CA ILE A 453 -1.35 44.56 8.10
C ILE A 453 -1.98 45.28 6.89
N GLY A 454 -2.01 44.59 5.74
CA GLY A 454 -2.28 45.16 4.42
C GLY A 454 -1.00 45.55 3.66
N LYS A 455 -1.03 46.72 3.02
CA LYS A 455 0.03 47.29 2.15
C LYS A 455 0.40 48.70 2.58
N GLU A 456 1.53 49.21 2.13
CA GLU A 456 2.11 50.54 2.43
C GLU A 456 1.10 51.68 2.55
N ASN A 457 0.22 51.84 1.57
CA ASN A 457 -0.78 52.91 1.51
C ASN A 457 -2.23 52.41 1.57
N GLN A 458 -2.45 51.13 1.93
CA GLN A 458 -3.77 50.49 2.00
C GLN A 458 -3.78 49.49 3.18
N ALA A 459 -4.32 49.85 4.33
CA ALA A 459 -4.42 48.93 5.46
C ALA A 459 -5.47 47.84 5.20
N LEU A 460 -5.30 46.66 5.82
CA LEU A 460 -6.31 45.61 5.89
C LEU A 460 -6.90 45.59 7.32
N HIS A 461 -8.11 46.12 7.47
CA HIS A 461 -8.79 46.24 8.77
C HIS A 461 -9.59 44.97 9.10
N PHE A 462 -9.39 44.44 10.29
CA PHE A 462 -10.15 43.30 10.82
C PHE A 462 -10.57 43.52 12.29
N ILE A 463 -10.37 44.75 12.78
CA ILE A 463 -10.79 45.24 14.10
C ILE A 463 -11.60 46.51 13.86
N GLU A 464 -12.70 46.67 14.58
CA GLU A 464 -13.61 47.79 14.42
C GLU A 464 -13.11 49.12 15.01
N GLY A 465 -13.75 50.21 14.60
CA GLY A 465 -13.60 51.49 15.30
C GLY A 465 -14.21 51.43 16.72
N THR A 466 -13.69 52.26 17.63
CA THR A 466 -14.17 52.39 19.02
C THR A 466 -15.59 52.98 19.17
N SER A 467 -16.24 53.31 18.05
CA SER A 467 -17.64 53.73 17.93
C SER A 467 -17.99 53.89 16.45
N ILE A 468 -19.29 53.99 16.15
CA ILE A 468 -19.82 54.45 14.85
C ILE A 468 -19.31 55.84 14.37
N THR A 469 -18.58 56.57 15.22
CA THR A 469 -17.96 57.87 14.89
C THR A 469 -16.43 57.80 14.75
N ASN A 470 -15.82 56.62 14.94
CA ASN A 470 -14.38 56.41 14.83
C ASN A 470 -14.02 55.88 13.43
N PHE A 471 -14.04 56.78 12.46
CA PHE A 471 -13.85 56.48 11.03
C PHE A 471 -12.40 56.09 10.68
N ILE A 472 -12.00 54.85 10.98
CA ILE A 472 -10.63 54.34 10.79
C ILE A 472 -10.33 53.88 9.36
N ILE A 473 -11.32 53.39 8.60
CA ILE A 473 -11.11 52.83 7.26
C ILE A 473 -10.98 53.97 6.25
N ALA A 474 -9.79 54.17 5.68
CA ALA A 474 -9.53 55.17 4.66
C ALA A 474 -10.00 54.67 3.27
N ARG A 475 -10.02 55.57 2.28
CA ARG A 475 -10.18 55.14 0.89
C ARG A 475 -8.98 54.31 0.46
N ASP A 476 -9.24 53.33 -0.40
CA ASP A 476 -8.29 52.36 -0.93
C ASP A 476 -7.79 51.32 0.10
N ASP A 477 -8.15 51.45 1.38
CA ASP A 477 -8.03 50.38 2.38
C ASP A 477 -8.96 49.20 2.07
N GLN A 478 -8.57 48.03 2.57
CA GLN A 478 -9.35 46.80 2.58
C GLN A 478 -9.86 46.50 4.00
N PHE A 479 -10.94 45.75 4.12
CA PHE A 479 -11.47 45.28 5.39
C PHE A 479 -12.07 43.88 5.28
N ILE A 480 -11.97 43.12 6.37
CA ILE A 480 -12.53 41.77 6.52
C ILE A 480 -13.95 41.90 7.08
N LEU A 481 -14.87 41.13 6.52
CA LEU A 481 -16.24 40.98 7.00
C LEU A 481 -16.49 39.52 7.32
N THR A 482 -16.90 39.18 8.55
CA THR A 482 -17.16 37.81 8.98
C THR A 482 -18.40 37.77 9.87
N THR A 483 -19.43 37.02 9.47
CA THR A 483 -20.73 36.99 10.16
C THR A 483 -20.74 36.41 11.59
N GLU A 484 -19.73 35.64 11.96
CA GLU A 484 -19.57 35.05 13.29
C GLU A 484 -18.17 34.41 13.40
N ASN A 485 -17.48 34.63 14.53
CA ASN A 485 -16.18 34.00 14.82
C ASN A 485 -16.38 32.55 15.33
N ASN A 486 -16.93 31.70 14.47
CA ASN A 486 -16.99 30.24 14.64
C ASN A 486 -17.00 29.55 13.26
N ARG A 487 -16.90 28.22 13.22
CA ARG A 487 -16.77 27.41 11.99
C ARG A 487 -17.87 27.61 10.93
N GLN A 488 -19.00 28.23 11.27
CA GLN A 488 -20.10 28.52 10.35
C GLN A 488 -19.98 29.88 9.64
N GLY A 489 -19.09 30.75 10.13
CA GLY A 489 -18.97 32.13 9.66
C GLY A 489 -18.62 32.27 8.19
N ILE A 490 -19.07 33.38 7.61
CA ILE A 490 -18.91 33.69 6.19
C ILE A 490 -17.96 34.86 6.06
N THR A 491 -16.71 34.59 5.69
CA THR A 491 -15.68 35.62 5.49
C THR A 491 -15.64 36.12 4.06
N ASN A 492 -15.61 37.44 3.92
CA ASN A 492 -15.31 38.18 2.70
C ASN A 492 -14.24 39.25 2.99
N ILE A 493 -13.52 39.68 1.95
CA ILE A 493 -12.60 40.83 2.03
C ILE A 493 -13.02 41.85 0.98
N VAL A 494 -13.13 43.12 1.39
CA VAL A 494 -13.72 44.20 0.60
C VAL A 494 -12.81 45.43 0.61
N GLN A 495 -12.62 46.08 -0.54
CA GLN A 495 -11.89 47.35 -0.68
C GLN A 495 -12.85 48.54 -0.77
N TYR A 496 -12.58 49.65 -0.08
CA TYR A 496 -13.33 50.90 -0.20
C TYR A 496 -12.78 51.78 -1.33
N ASN A 497 -13.39 51.69 -2.52
CA ASN A 497 -12.87 52.36 -3.73
C ASN A 497 -13.18 53.86 -3.79
N SER A 498 -14.42 54.30 -3.57
CA SER A 498 -14.77 55.72 -3.74
C SER A 498 -16.12 56.13 -3.14
N ILE A 499 -16.33 57.45 -3.06
CA ILE A 499 -17.58 58.09 -2.65
C ILE A 499 -17.98 59.19 -3.65
N ASP A 500 -19.25 59.21 -4.05
CA ASP A 500 -19.90 60.33 -4.73
C ASP A 500 -20.88 61.00 -3.75
N THR A 501 -20.50 62.18 -3.25
CA THR A 501 -21.30 62.98 -2.31
C THR A 501 -22.41 63.80 -2.98
N THR A 502 -22.46 63.83 -4.32
CA THR A 502 -23.55 64.46 -5.09
C THR A 502 -24.70 63.46 -5.29
N ASN A 503 -24.38 62.21 -5.63
CA ASN A 503 -25.35 61.13 -5.85
C ASN A 503 -25.54 60.20 -4.63
N LYS A 504 -24.92 60.54 -3.49
CA LYS A 504 -24.89 59.78 -2.22
C LYS A 504 -24.66 58.27 -2.43
N GLN A 505 -23.56 57.97 -3.11
CA GLN A 505 -23.14 56.62 -3.46
C GLN A 505 -21.74 56.32 -2.89
N LEU A 506 -21.57 55.13 -2.33
CA LEU A 506 -20.29 54.50 -2.06
C LEU A 506 -20.04 53.43 -3.13
N ALA A 507 -18.79 53.20 -3.49
CA ALA A 507 -18.38 52.07 -4.33
C ALA A 507 -17.27 51.27 -3.63
N PHE A 508 -17.40 49.96 -3.67
CA PHE A 508 -16.50 48.97 -3.08
C PHE A 508 -16.15 47.90 -4.13
N GLU A 509 -15.05 47.16 -3.91
CA GLU A 509 -14.78 45.88 -4.61
C GLU A 509 -14.77 44.76 -3.57
N ASP A 510 -15.67 43.78 -3.67
CA ASP A 510 -15.49 42.52 -2.93
C ASP A 510 -14.55 41.61 -3.72
N LEU A 511 -13.54 41.02 -3.08
CA LEU A 511 -12.50 40.27 -3.81
C LEU A 511 -13.01 38.95 -4.43
N ALA A 512 -14.19 38.47 -4.03
CA ALA A 512 -14.80 37.24 -4.53
C ALA A 512 -16.06 37.48 -5.41
N GLU A 513 -16.84 38.51 -5.11
CA GLU A 513 -18.08 38.86 -5.82
C GLU A 513 -17.95 40.09 -6.75
N GLY A 514 -16.82 40.79 -6.71
CA GLY A 514 -16.56 42.02 -7.46
C GLY A 514 -17.34 43.24 -6.96
N ARG A 515 -17.31 44.30 -7.79
CA ARG A 515 -17.84 45.64 -7.51
C ARG A 515 -19.23 45.66 -6.86
N LYS A 516 -19.33 46.40 -5.74
CA LYS A 516 -20.59 46.77 -5.08
C LYS A 516 -20.76 48.28 -5.08
N ASP A 517 -21.89 48.77 -5.58
CA ASP A 517 -22.30 50.17 -5.47
C ASP A 517 -23.44 50.30 -4.46
N VAL A 518 -23.25 51.08 -3.40
CA VAL A 518 -24.18 51.21 -2.26
C VAL A 518 -24.70 52.65 -2.16
N GLN A 519 -26.00 52.82 -1.99
CA GLN A 519 -26.62 54.12 -1.74
C GLN A 519 -26.67 54.42 -0.23
N TYR A 520 -26.35 55.64 0.17
CA TYR A 520 -26.38 56.06 1.59
C TYR A 520 -27.34 57.23 1.83
N THR A 521 -27.74 57.39 3.09
CA THR A 521 -28.61 58.49 3.55
C THR A 521 -27.89 59.33 4.60
N GLY A 522 -28.48 60.44 5.07
CA GLY A 522 -27.87 61.33 6.07
C GLY A 522 -26.78 62.27 5.52
N THR A 523 -26.01 62.87 6.43
CA THR A 523 -25.01 63.92 6.19
C THR A 523 -23.62 63.48 6.67
N GLU A 524 -22.62 63.68 5.80
CA GLU A 524 -21.27 63.14 5.91
C GLU A 524 -20.57 63.68 7.17
N GLY A 525 -20.14 62.79 8.06
CA GLY A 525 -19.55 63.13 9.35
C GLY A 525 -20.55 63.62 10.42
N THR A 526 -21.86 63.41 10.22
CA THR A 526 -22.91 63.71 11.22
C THR A 526 -23.84 62.52 11.44
N ASP A 527 -24.52 62.07 10.40
CA ASP A 527 -25.56 61.03 10.44
C ASP A 527 -25.59 60.18 9.15
N ALA A 528 -24.54 60.26 8.31
CA ALA A 528 -24.49 59.52 7.06
C ALA A 528 -24.25 58.02 7.28
N ALA A 529 -25.18 57.20 6.80
CA ALA A 529 -25.16 55.74 6.96
C ALA A 529 -25.67 54.99 5.72
N ALA A 530 -25.12 53.79 5.51
CA ALA A 530 -25.43 52.86 4.44
C ALA A 530 -25.43 51.41 4.95
N ASN A 531 -26.02 50.49 4.17
CA ASN A 531 -25.91 49.05 4.42
C ASN A 531 -25.15 48.40 3.24
N LEU A 532 -23.97 47.86 3.52
CA LEU A 532 -23.20 47.08 2.55
C LEU A 532 -23.70 45.63 2.58
N VAL A 533 -24.08 45.10 1.42
CA VAL A 533 -24.64 43.73 1.31
C VAL A 533 -23.68 42.81 0.56
N ILE A 534 -23.18 41.79 1.26
CA ILE A 534 -22.21 40.79 0.79
C ILE A 534 -22.71 39.40 1.18
N ASN A 535 -22.69 38.44 0.26
CA ASN A 535 -23.21 37.07 0.45
C ASN A 535 -24.67 36.97 0.98
N GLY A 536 -25.44 38.07 0.91
CA GLY A 536 -26.79 38.20 1.46
C GLY A 536 -26.86 38.80 2.89
N ASN A 537 -25.72 38.96 3.55
CA ASN A 537 -25.55 39.56 4.87
C ASN A 537 -25.45 41.08 4.74
N SER A 538 -25.79 41.84 5.79
CA SER A 538 -25.94 43.31 5.73
C SER A 538 -25.17 43.98 6.85
N TYR A 539 -24.05 44.60 6.49
CA TYR A 539 -23.09 45.26 7.39
C TYR A 539 -23.35 46.77 7.43
N GLN A 540 -23.36 47.38 8.61
CA GLN A 540 -23.62 48.82 8.77
C GLN A 540 -22.37 49.66 8.48
N VAL A 541 -22.52 50.67 7.61
CA VAL A 541 -21.42 51.56 7.20
C VAL A 541 -21.76 53.01 7.55
N HIS A 542 -20.93 53.66 8.36
CA HIS A 542 -21.04 55.08 8.70
C HIS A 542 -19.98 55.90 7.97
N ILE A 543 -20.39 57.04 7.41
CA ILE A 543 -19.54 57.87 6.53
C ILE A 543 -19.05 59.11 7.28
N GLY A 544 -17.73 59.22 7.42
CA GLY A 544 -17.04 60.34 8.04
C GLY A 544 -17.04 61.63 7.21
N GLY A 545 -16.55 62.70 7.83
CA GLY A 545 -16.57 64.04 7.24
C GLY A 545 -15.52 64.29 6.14
N ALA A 546 -15.71 65.39 5.43
CA ALA A 546 -14.73 65.94 4.49
C ALA A 546 -13.42 66.34 5.20
N PRO A 547 -12.25 66.27 4.54
CA PRO A 547 -12.07 65.95 3.11
C PRO A 547 -11.88 64.45 2.81
N ASN A 548 -11.68 63.61 3.82
CA ASN A 548 -11.25 62.22 3.62
C ASN A 548 -12.42 61.27 3.33
N TYR A 549 -13.55 61.44 4.04
CA TYR A 549 -14.72 60.55 3.99
C TYR A 549 -14.36 59.09 4.31
N ASN A 550 -13.56 58.88 5.36
CA ASN A 550 -13.28 57.57 5.95
C ASN A 550 -14.58 56.90 6.44
N LEU A 551 -14.55 55.58 6.62
CA LEU A 551 -15.67 54.78 7.11
C LEU A 551 -15.41 54.24 8.52
N ALA A 552 -16.51 54.05 9.27
CA ALA A 552 -16.58 53.14 10.41
C ALA A 552 -17.61 52.07 10.03
N ILE A 553 -17.26 50.80 10.21
CA ILE A 553 -18.04 49.67 9.69
C ILE A 553 -18.20 48.64 10.81
N ASP A 554 -19.42 48.12 10.92
CA ASP A 554 -19.83 46.90 11.62
C ASP A 554 -19.28 45.71 10.82
N LEU A 555 -18.19 45.10 11.31
CA LEU A 555 -17.44 44.06 10.59
C LEU A 555 -17.97 42.65 10.93
N ASN A 556 -18.48 42.46 12.15
CA ASN A 556 -18.91 41.17 12.68
C ASN A 556 -20.41 40.86 12.45
N GLN A 557 -21.21 41.87 12.06
CA GLN A 557 -22.67 41.84 11.88
C GLN A 557 -23.54 41.72 13.15
N ASP A 558 -23.02 42.03 14.35
CA ASP A 558 -23.77 42.00 15.61
C ASP A 558 -24.72 43.20 15.78
N GLY A 559 -24.42 44.32 15.11
CA GLY A 559 -25.25 45.50 15.02
C GLY A 559 -24.76 46.75 15.76
N ASP A 560 -23.57 46.76 16.36
CA ASP A 560 -22.86 48.02 16.67
C ASP A 560 -21.45 48.13 16.06
N VAL A 561 -20.53 48.91 16.66
CA VAL A 561 -19.17 49.20 16.14
C VAL A 561 -18.32 49.58 17.35
N ASN A 562 -17.57 48.64 17.94
CA ASN A 562 -17.05 48.78 19.32
C ASN A 562 -15.62 48.24 19.54
N SER A 563 -14.82 48.17 18.46
CA SER A 563 -13.48 47.55 18.46
C SER A 563 -13.47 46.05 18.74
N ASP A 564 -14.55 45.39 18.34
CA ASP A 564 -14.62 43.95 18.19
C ASP A 564 -13.80 43.49 16.97
N GLU A 565 -13.40 42.21 16.97
CA GLU A 565 -12.41 41.62 16.06
C GLU A 565 -13.06 40.53 15.17
N VAL A 566 -12.63 40.39 13.92
CA VAL A 566 -13.13 39.37 13.00
C VAL A 566 -12.04 38.42 12.48
N ASN A 567 -12.28 37.12 12.65
CA ASN A 567 -11.42 36.06 12.15
C ASN A 567 -11.71 35.75 10.67
N ILE A 568 -10.74 35.16 9.97
CA ILE A 568 -10.93 34.57 8.65
C ILE A 568 -11.42 33.12 8.80
N ILE A 569 -12.63 32.82 8.35
CA ILE A 569 -13.23 31.48 8.40
C ILE A 569 -13.04 30.80 7.03
N VAL A 570 -12.15 29.81 6.99
CA VAL A 570 -11.81 29.08 5.76
C VAL A 570 -12.80 27.94 5.49
N GLN A 571 -12.81 27.47 4.25
CA GLN A 571 -13.60 26.31 3.85
C GLN A 571 -13.21 25.08 4.68
N GLY A 572 -14.20 24.44 5.31
CA GLY A 572 -13.97 23.38 6.29
C GLY A 572 -14.03 23.83 7.75
N GLY A 573 -14.17 25.14 8.02
CA GLY A 573 -14.47 25.65 9.36
C GLY A 573 -13.27 26.06 10.22
N GLY A 574 -12.07 26.09 9.65
CA GLY A 574 -10.88 26.60 10.35
C GLY A 574 -10.95 28.12 10.54
N MET A 575 -10.58 28.59 11.73
CA MET A 575 -10.56 30.01 12.08
C MET A 575 -9.13 30.53 12.08
N LEU A 576 -8.76 31.35 11.10
CA LEU A 576 -7.50 32.08 11.07
C LEU A 576 -7.68 33.44 11.76
N ASP A 577 -7.19 33.49 12.99
CA ASP A 577 -7.11 34.63 13.91
C ASP A 577 -5.86 35.47 13.56
N LEU A 578 -6.05 36.80 13.50
CA LEU A 578 -5.03 37.78 13.08
C LEU A 578 -4.47 38.59 14.25
N GLY A 579 -4.73 38.19 15.50
CA GLY A 579 -4.28 38.87 16.72
C GLY A 579 -4.83 40.30 16.87
N THR A 580 -4.40 41.03 17.90
CA THR A 580 -5.15 42.23 18.33
C THR A 580 -4.62 43.58 17.78
N THR A 581 -4.00 43.63 16.58
CA THR A 581 -3.50 44.90 15.99
C THR A 581 -3.25 44.86 14.48
N ILE A 582 -3.61 45.94 13.76
CA ILE A 582 -3.25 46.16 12.35
C ILE A 582 -1.84 46.75 12.15
N THR A 583 -1.15 47.14 13.24
CA THR A 583 0.25 47.61 13.24
C THR A 583 1.04 46.86 14.31
N PRO A 584 1.52 45.63 14.04
CA PRO A 584 2.47 44.93 14.90
C PRO A 584 3.85 45.61 14.89
N ASN A 585 4.44 45.83 16.06
CA ASN A 585 5.67 46.64 16.21
C ASN A 585 6.98 45.81 16.14
N ASN A 586 6.87 44.49 15.93
CA ASN A 586 7.93 43.48 15.74
C ASN A 586 7.24 42.27 15.06
N ASP A 587 7.88 41.09 15.09
CA ASP A 587 7.29 39.76 14.85
C ASP A 587 5.81 39.63 15.30
N PHE A 588 5.04 38.92 14.50
CA PHE A 588 3.58 38.87 14.55
C PHE A 588 3.07 37.42 14.48
N SER A 589 2.40 36.98 15.55
CA SER A 589 1.83 35.63 15.64
C SER A 589 0.37 35.61 15.19
N LEU A 590 0.09 34.69 14.26
CA LEU A 590 -1.24 34.29 13.80
C LEU A 590 -1.63 32.97 14.48
N THR A 591 -2.93 32.67 14.57
CA THR A 591 -3.37 31.31 14.93
C THR A 591 -4.44 30.75 14.01
N LEU A 592 -4.33 29.47 13.66
CA LEU A 592 -5.35 28.71 12.95
C LEU A 592 -5.98 27.71 13.93
N THR A 593 -7.24 27.94 14.29
CA THR A 593 -7.97 27.12 15.28
C THR A 593 -9.05 26.27 14.63
N THR A 594 -9.05 24.98 14.96
CA THR A 594 -10.09 24.00 14.64
C THR A 594 -10.91 23.72 15.91
N GLU A 595 -12.21 24.02 15.90
CA GLU A 595 -13.09 23.73 17.04
C GLU A 595 -13.10 22.24 17.42
N ALA A 596 -13.11 21.92 18.72
CA ALA A 596 -13.34 20.59 19.26
C ALA A 596 -14.64 19.94 18.73
N SER A 597 -15.61 20.77 18.35
CA SER A 597 -16.90 20.38 17.77
C SER A 597 -16.80 19.68 16.39
N GLN A 598 -15.60 19.58 15.82
CA GLN A 598 -15.29 19.02 14.50
C GLN A 598 -14.62 17.64 14.56
N PHE A 599 -14.26 17.16 15.75
CA PHE A 599 -13.60 15.87 15.99
C PHE A 599 -14.61 14.81 16.47
N ASP A 600 -14.29 13.51 16.31
CA ASP A 600 -15.06 12.41 16.94
C ASP A 600 -14.74 12.34 18.46
N GLY A 601 -13.48 12.58 18.86
CA GLY A 601 -13.00 12.41 20.25
C GLY A 601 -12.49 13.63 21.05
N ALA A 602 -12.35 14.84 20.48
CA ALA A 602 -11.62 15.93 21.14
C ALA A 602 -12.35 16.57 22.35
N SER A 603 -11.56 17.07 23.32
CA SER A 603 -12.05 17.74 24.54
C SER A 603 -11.67 19.23 24.66
N SER A 604 -10.88 19.74 23.71
CA SER A 604 -10.46 21.14 23.56
C SER A 604 -10.17 21.42 22.09
N ASP A 605 -10.20 22.68 21.70
CA ASP A 605 -9.90 23.10 20.33
C ASP A 605 -8.43 22.83 19.97
N GLU A 606 -8.14 22.60 18.70
CA GLU A 606 -6.79 22.44 18.16
C GLU A 606 -6.33 23.75 17.54
N THR A 607 -5.44 24.47 18.23
CA THR A 607 -4.87 25.74 17.77
C THR A 607 -3.45 25.54 17.26
N ILE A 608 -3.16 26.06 16.07
CA ILE A 608 -1.85 26.06 15.42
C ILE A 608 -1.33 27.50 15.37
N THR A 609 -0.19 27.79 15.99
CA THR A 609 0.49 29.10 15.91
C THR A 609 1.40 29.15 14.68
N ILE A 610 1.38 30.28 13.97
CA ILE A 610 2.28 30.62 12.85
C ILE A 610 2.88 32.01 13.13
N ASN A 611 4.19 32.20 12.97
CA ASN A 611 4.84 33.49 13.21
C ASN A 611 5.33 34.11 11.90
N VAL A 612 4.88 35.33 11.58
CA VAL A 612 5.54 36.19 10.59
C VAL A 612 6.64 36.98 11.31
N GLN A 613 7.86 36.91 10.81
CA GLN A 613 9.03 37.56 11.38
C GLN A 613 9.40 38.83 10.63
N GLU A 614 9.95 39.81 11.37
CA GLU A 614 10.51 41.03 10.78
C GLU A 614 12.00 40.85 10.47
N THR A 615 12.40 40.97 9.20
CA THR A 615 13.80 40.90 8.77
C THR A 615 14.28 42.24 8.19
N GLU A 616 15.60 42.44 8.03
CA GLU A 616 16.16 43.73 7.58
C GLU A 616 15.65 44.09 6.16
N ALA A 617 14.70 45.02 6.09
CA ALA A 617 13.93 45.39 4.90
C ALA A 617 13.16 44.23 4.22
N GLY A 618 12.82 43.17 4.96
CA GLY A 618 12.14 41.98 4.45
C GLY A 618 11.14 41.36 5.43
N VAL A 619 10.55 40.23 5.06
CA VAL A 619 9.75 39.37 5.96
C VAL A 619 10.38 37.99 6.04
N ASP A 620 9.94 37.17 6.99
CA ASP A 620 10.16 35.71 6.98
C ASP A 620 9.02 35.00 7.74
N LEU A 621 8.98 33.67 7.74
CA LEU A 621 7.94 32.89 8.40
C LEU A 621 8.51 31.69 9.17
N ASP A 622 8.12 31.56 10.44
CA ASP A 622 8.41 30.39 11.26
C ASP A 622 7.14 29.69 11.72
N LEU A 623 7.03 28.40 11.39
CA LEU A 623 6.18 27.44 12.09
C LEU A 623 6.94 26.93 13.35
N PRO A 624 6.59 27.40 14.57
CA PRO A 624 7.30 27.04 15.80
C PRO A 624 6.95 25.63 16.27
N ALA A 625 7.82 25.03 17.09
CA ALA A 625 7.55 23.78 17.79
C ALA A 625 6.39 23.94 18.80
N GLN A 626 5.37 23.09 18.68
CA GLN A 626 4.09 23.20 19.40
C GLN A 626 3.44 21.82 19.56
N ASN A 627 2.63 21.63 20.61
CA ASN A 627 2.07 20.31 20.95
C ASN A 627 0.95 19.83 19.99
N THR A 628 0.38 20.74 19.20
CA THR A 628 -0.72 20.48 18.25
C THR A 628 -0.24 20.03 16.87
N LEU A 629 1.07 19.97 16.64
CA LEU A 629 1.69 19.51 15.38
C LEU A 629 2.86 18.56 15.63
N THR A 630 2.87 17.43 14.92
CA THR A 630 4.13 16.74 14.65
C THR A 630 4.83 17.47 13.50
N ILE A 631 6.05 17.97 13.72
CA ILE A 631 6.83 18.74 12.74
C ILE A 631 8.13 17.98 12.41
N GLU A 632 8.26 17.62 11.14
CA GLU A 632 9.42 16.93 10.57
C GLU A 632 10.25 17.89 9.71
N THR A 633 11.51 18.10 10.08
CA THR A 633 12.40 19.08 9.40
C THR A 633 13.34 18.38 8.42
N ARG A 634 13.46 18.95 7.22
CA ARG A 634 14.26 18.44 6.10
C ARG A 634 15.10 19.54 5.46
N THR A 635 16.08 19.14 4.65
CA THR A 635 16.83 20.09 3.82
C THR A 635 15.87 20.82 2.88
N GLY A 636 15.74 22.14 3.04
CA GLY A 636 14.88 22.98 2.21
C GLY A 636 13.42 23.09 2.65
N LYS A 637 12.98 22.43 3.75
CA LYS A 637 11.57 22.48 4.20
C LYS A 637 11.29 21.93 5.60
N LYS A 638 10.19 22.36 6.21
CA LYS A 638 9.48 21.62 7.27
C LYS A 638 8.17 21.05 6.72
N LEU A 639 7.81 19.83 7.11
CA LEU A 639 6.49 19.25 6.90
C LEU A 639 5.84 19.02 8.27
N ALA A 640 4.54 19.27 8.40
CA ALA A 640 3.85 19.04 9.67
C ALA A 640 2.43 18.53 9.49
N MET A 641 1.92 17.81 10.50
CA MET A 641 0.53 17.38 10.55
C MET A 641 -0.05 17.49 11.95
N SER A 642 -1.32 17.91 12.05
CA SER A 642 -2.10 17.97 13.29
C SER A 642 -2.94 16.71 13.53
N THR A 643 -3.59 16.59 14.69
CA THR A 643 -4.49 15.46 15.01
C THR A 643 -5.83 15.52 14.26
N TYR A 644 -6.30 16.72 13.90
CA TYR A 644 -7.37 16.89 12.90
C TYR A 644 -6.92 16.49 11.47
N GLY A 645 -5.60 16.41 11.26
CA GLY A 645 -4.97 16.15 9.99
C GLY A 645 -4.72 17.39 9.14
N VAL A 646 -4.70 18.60 9.74
CA VAL A 646 -4.21 19.81 9.06
C VAL A 646 -2.77 19.55 8.64
N PHE A 647 -2.49 19.59 7.34
CA PHE A 647 -1.15 19.36 6.80
C PHE A 647 -0.52 20.69 6.41
N LEU A 648 0.72 20.92 6.85
CA LEU A 648 1.46 22.15 6.61
C LEU A 648 2.80 21.83 5.96
N LYS A 649 3.22 22.71 5.05
CA LYS A 649 4.48 22.63 4.31
C LYS A 649 5.11 24.02 4.26
N GLN A 650 6.14 24.22 5.07
CA GLN A 650 7.01 25.40 5.04
C GLN A 650 8.20 25.07 4.13
N GLU A 651 8.29 25.63 2.92
CA GLU A 651 9.50 25.52 2.09
C GLU A 651 10.46 26.64 2.53
N THR A 652 11.72 26.28 2.81
CA THR A 652 12.72 27.23 3.30
C THR A 652 13.42 27.96 2.17
N ASP A 653 12.69 28.91 1.56
CA ASP A 653 13.18 29.85 0.56
C ASP A 653 13.80 31.09 1.26
N ASN A 654 13.60 32.30 0.73
CA ASN A 654 13.99 33.56 1.39
C ASN A 654 13.19 34.72 0.75
N PRO A 655 12.04 35.13 1.32
CA PRO A 655 11.39 34.57 2.52
C PRO A 655 10.82 33.15 2.34
N ASP A 656 10.54 32.44 3.44
CA ASP A 656 9.91 31.10 3.43
C ASP A 656 8.47 31.11 2.87
N GLU A 657 8.05 30.06 2.15
CA GLU A 657 6.65 29.85 1.72
C GLU A 657 5.92 28.90 2.67
N LEU A 658 4.70 29.24 3.14
CA LEU A 658 3.84 28.30 3.89
C LEU A 658 2.58 27.94 3.10
N SER A 659 2.47 26.67 2.72
CA SER A 659 1.24 26.04 2.20
C SER A 659 0.56 25.21 3.30
N ILE A 660 -0.77 25.32 3.43
CA ILE A 660 -1.59 24.52 4.35
C ILE A 660 -2.73 23.86 3.56
N ASP A 661 -2.84 22.53 3.63
CA ASP A 661 -3.95 21.76 3.07
C ASP A 661 -4.98 21.42 4.17
N TYR A 662 -5.91 22.34 4.45
CA TYR A 662 -6.87 22.26 5.56
C TYR A 662 -8.03 21.27 5.27
N PRO A 663 -8.34 20.29 6.14
CA PRO A 663 -9.41 19.31 5.92
C PRO A 663 -10.83 19.91 5.99
N LEU A 664 -11.71 19.49 5.07
CA LEU A 664 -13.15 19.86 5.07
C LEU A 664 -13.98 19.06 6.09
N GLN A 665 -13.37 18.03 6.68
CA GLN A 665 -13.81 17.19 7.78
C GLN A 665 -12.52 16.61 8.41
N GLN A 666 -12.55 16.16 9.66
CA GLN A 666 -11.41 15.49 10.29
C GLN A 666 -10.82 14.39 9.40
N ALA A 667 -9.49 14.39 9.22
CA ALA A 667 -8.81 13.36 8.46
C ALA A 667 -8.69 12.07 9.28
N VAL A 668 -9.11 10.96 8.68
CA VAL A 668 -9.26 9.67 9.36
C VAL A 668 -8.71 8.54 8.50
N GLY A 669 -8.21 7.48 9.13
CA GLY A 669 -7.66 6.33 8.44
C GLY A 669 -8.68 5.55 7.62
N HIS A 670 -8.35 5.26 6.36
CA HIS A 670 -8.93 4.13 5.64
C HIS A 670 -7.97 2.94 5.77
N ILE A 671 -8.30 2.01 6.68
CA ILE A 671 -7.61 0.73 6.85
C ILE A 671 -8.57 -0.41 6.52
N GLU A 672 -8.07 -1.45 5.86
CA GLU A 672 -8.84 -2.62 5.45
C GLU A 672 -8.16 -3.90 5.92
N ILE A 673 -8.92 -4.83 6.49
CA ILE A 673 -8.50 -6.24 6.57
C ILE A 673 -8.99 -6.91 5.29
N VAL A 674 -8.08 -7.54 4.55
CA VAL A 674 -8.38 -8.21 3.29
C VAL A 674 -8.10 -9.70 3.38
N PHE A 675 -9.01 -10.54 2.88
CA PHE A 675 -8.80 -11.98 2.71
C PHE A 675 -8.87 -12.33 1.22
N ALA A 676 -7.88 -13.06 0.72
CA ALA A 676 -7.93 -13.62 -0.63
C ALA A 676 -8.85 -14.85 -0.64
N GLN A 677 -9.73 -14.95 -1.63
CA GLN A 677 -10.46 -16.19 -1.89
C GLN A 677 -9.51 -17.18 -2.59
N GLN A 678 -9.37 -18.38 -2.03
CA GLN A 678 -8.58 -19.44 -2.67
C GLN A 678 -9.22 -19.86 -4.00
N GLU A 679 -8.44 -19.89 -5.08
CA GLU A 679 -8.84 -20.57 -6.30
C GLU A 679 -8.97 -22.07 -6.02
N GLN A 680 -10.16 -22.63 -6.24
CA GLN A 680 -10.31 -24.09 -6.25
C GLN A 680 -9.66 -24.66 -7.51
N GLY A 681 -8.41 -25.13 -7.38
CA GLY A 681 -7.62 -25.70 -8.47
C GLY A 681 -8.39 -26.79 -9.22
N ALA A 682 -8.77 -26.51 -10.47
CA ALA A 682 -9.66 -27.37 -11.23
C ALA A 682 -8.95 -28.67 -11.64
N THR A 683 -9.48 -29.82 -11.23
CA THR A 683 -8.92 -31.13 -11.60
C THR A 683 -9.38 -31.56 -13.00
N ILE A 684 -8.42 -31.79 -13.90
CA ILE A 684 -8.70 -32.19 -15.29
C ILE A 684 -8.63 -33.72 -15.38
N GLN A 685 -9.78 -34.39 -15.44
CA GLN A 685 -9.81 -35.83 -15.72
C GLN A 685 -9.42 -36.13 -17.18
N PRO A 686 -8.48 -37.06 -17.44
CA PRO A 686 -8.12 -37.46 -18.80
C PRO A 686 -9.31 -38.09 -19.54
N SER A 687 -9.72 -37.51 -20.67
CA SER A 687 -10.87 -38.01 -21.42
C SER A 687 -10.56 -39.35 -22.11
N THR A 688 -11.02 -40.46 -21.54
CA THR A 688 -10.83 -41.81 -22.10
C THR A 688 -11.75 -42.05 -23.31
N LYS A 689 -11.42 -41.44 -24.45
CA LYS A 689 -12.06 -41.70 -25.75
C LYS A 689 -11.82 -43.16 -26.17
N LYS A 690 -12.79 -44.03 -25.86
CA LYS A 690 -12.85 -45.41 -26.37
C LYS A 690 -12.77 -45.39 -27.90
N PHE A 691 -11.81 -46.14 -28.45
CA PHE A 691 -11.79 -46.43 -29.88
C PHE A 691 -13.03 -47.24 -30.26
N SER A 692 -13.64 -46.89 -31.39
CA SER A 692 -14.77 -47.60 -32.00
C SER A 692 -14.40 -48.01 -33.42
N GLU A 693 -15.02 -49.07 -33.92
CA GLU A 693 -14.57 -49.83 -35.10
C GLU A 693 -14.72 -49.08 -36.45
N GLN A 694 -13.97 -49.55 -37.45
CA GLN A 694 -13.92 -49.02 -38.82
C GLN A 694 -14.98 -49.66 -39.74
N ALA A 695 -15.50 -48.88 -40.72
CA ALA A 695 -15.63 -49.27 -42.14
C ALA A 695 -16.49 -48.25 -42.94
N PRO A 696 -16.36 -48.14 -44.28
CA PRO A 696 -15.15 -48.31 -45.11
C PRO A 696 -14.91 -47.08 -46.04
N ALA A 697 -13.84 -47.13 -46.84
CA ALA A 697 -13.29 -45.99 -47.58
C ALA A 697 -13.93 -45.66 -48.94
N VAL A 698 -13.68 -44.44 -49.43
CA VAL A 698 -13.59 -44.10 -50.87
C VAL A 698 -12.28 -43.35 -51.13
N VAL A 699 -11.58 -43.77 -52.19
CA VAL A 699 -10.27 -43.33 -52.72
C VAL A 699 -10.38 -43.54 -54.26
N PRO A 700 -9.57 -42.97 -55.19
CA PRO A 700 -8.25 -42.34 -55.00
C PRO A 700 -7.89 -41.13 -55.93
N LYS A 701 -6.68 -40.56 -55.78
CA LYS A 701 -5.63 -40.66 -56.83
C LYS A 701 -4.22 -40.16 -56.44
N THR A 702 -3.31 -41.13 -56.49
CA THR A 702 -1.86 -41.21 -56.28
C THR A 702 -0.94 -40.43 -57.24
N ILE A 703 0.20 -39.90 -56.73
CA ILE A 703 1.58 -39.68 -57.28
C ILE A 703 2.48 -39.44 -56.03
N GLN A 704 3.68 -39.98 -55.69
CA GLN A 704 4.75 -40.86 -56.23
C GLN A 704 5.75 -40.27 -57.26
N ALA A 705 7.08 -40.21 -57.04
CA ALA A 705 7.98 -40.50 -55.90
C ALA A 705 9.35 -39.73 -56.14
N GLN A 706 10.59 -40.03 -55.68
CA GLN A 706 11.23 -41.15 -54.96
C GLN A 706 12.67 -40.74 -54.45
N ASP A 707 13.22 -41.47 -53.47
CA ASP A 707 14.66 -41.70 -53.10
C ASP A 707 15.66 -40.59 -52.63
N GLU A 708 16.68 -41.08 -51.90
CA GLU A 708 17.87 -40.50 -51.21
C GLU A 708 19.10 -40.27 -52.16
N PRO A 709 20.31 -39.83 -51.71
CA PRO A 709 20.76 -39.18 -50.46
C PRO A 709 21.73 -37.97 -50.70
N THR A 710 22.44 -37.50 -49.65
CA THR A 710 23.87 -37.01 -49.59
C THR A 710 24.20 -35.62 -48.98
N ILE A 711 25.05 -35.68 -47.93
CA ILE A 711 26.21 -34.82 -47.60
C ILE A 711 25.99 -33.38 -47.06
N LEU A 712 26.73 -33.10 -45.96
CA LEU A 712 26.85 -31.82 -45.23
C LEU A 712 27.62 -30.74 -46.01
N PRO A 713 27.24 -29.47 -45.83
CA PRO A 713 28.16 -28.33 -45.80
C PRO A 713 28.29 -27.72 -44.38
N GLU A 714 29.28 -26.83 -44.22
CA GLU A 714 29.83 -26.34 -42.95
C GLU A 714 28.90 -25.46 -42.09
N ILE A 715 29.19 -25.40 -40.78
CA ILE A 715 28.51 -24.57 -39.79
C ILE A 715 29.05 -23.12 -39.86
N PRO A 716 28.19 -22.10 -40.06
CA PRO A 716 28.54 -20.71 -39.79
C PRO A 716 28.25 -20.31 -38.34
N GLU A 717 28.90 -19.23 -37.89
CA GLU A 717 28.99 -18.75 -36.51
C GLU A 717 27.64 -18.42 -35.85
N ALA A 718 27.64 -18.40 -34.51
CA ALA A 718 26.46 -18.18 -33.69
C ALA A 718 25.76 -16.84 -34.00
N LYS A 719 24.43 -16.89 -34.08
CA LYS A 719 23.56 -15.71 -34.21
C LYS A 719 22.46 -15.74 -33.17
N ILE A 720 22.10 -14.55 -32.70
CA ILE A 720 20.88 -14.29 -31.93
C ILE A 720 19.69 -14.43 -32.90
N TYR A 721 18.66 -15.16 -32.50
CA TYR A 721 17.43 -15.34 -33.27
C TYR A 721 16.26 -14.71 -32.50
N TYR A 722 15.53 -13.83 -33.18
CA TYR A 722 14.26 -13.27 -32.70
C TYR A 722 13.10 -14.09 -33.29
N GLU A 723 12.08 -14.35 -32.48
CA GLU A 723 10.87 -15.09 -32.89
C GLU A 723 9.67 -14.12 -32.96
N GLU A 724 9.35 -13.66 -34.18
CA GLU A 724 8.24 -12.73 -34.42
C GLU A 724 6.88 -13.43 -34.49
N GLN A 725 5.85 -12.78 -33.96
CA GLN A 725 4.45 -12.97 -34.33
C GLN A 725 3.79 -11.59 -34.62
N PRO A 726 2.72 -11.51 -35.44
CA PRO A 726 2.63 -10.38 -36.37
C PRO A 726 1.58 -9.30 -36.08
N THR A 727 1.78 -8.17 -36.76
CA THR A 727 0.85 -7.05 -37.05
C THR A 727 0.80 -5.86 -36.06
N GLY A 728 0.57 -4.67 -36.62
CA GLY A 728 0.50 -3.39 -35.88
C GLY A 728 1.23 -2.25 -36.60
N PHE A 729 2.55 -2.18 -36.45
CA PHE A 729 3.32 -0.93 -36.51
C PHE A 729 3.81 -0.43 -37.89
N SER A 730 3.05 -0.65 -38.98
CA SER A 730 3.57 -0.46 -40.36
C SER A 730 3.27 0.89 -41.06
N ALA A 731 2.70 1.87 -40.36
CA ALA A 731 2.28 3.16 -40.94
C ALA A 731 3.34 4.28 -40.86
N TRP A 732 4.15 4.34 -39.80
CA TRP A 732 5.09 5.44 -39.54
C TRP A 732 6.44 5.25 -40.24
N ILE A 733 7.04 4.06 -40.15
CA ILE A 733 8.38 3.75 -40.70
C ILE A 733 8.45 3.95 -42.23
N LYS A 734 7.35 3.65 -42.95
CA LYS A 734 7.21 3.89 -44.40
C LYS A 734 7.29 5.38 -44.79
N LYS A 735 7.16 6.31 -43.84
CA LYS A 735 7.28 7.76 -44.05
C LYS A 735 8.72 8.26 -43.89
N MET A 736 9.58 7.57 -43.14
CA MET A 736 11.01 7.92 -43.03
C MET A 736 11.83 7.41 -44.22
N TRP A 737 11.62 6.15 -44.64
CA TRP A 737 12.39 5.55 -45.75
C TRP A 737 12.23 6.28 -47.08
N LYS A 738 11.08 6.95 -47.31
CA LYS A 738 10.82 7.72 -48.55
C LYS A 738 11.55 9.08 -48.59
N THR A 739 12.12 9.53 -47.47
CA THR A 739 12.85 10.80 -47.39
C THR A 739 14.35 10.60 -47.65
N ILE A 740 14.91 9.47 -47.19
CA ILE A 740 16.35 9.17 -47.30
C ILE A 740 16.73 8.73 -48.73
N THR A 741 15.84 8.02 -49.44
CA THR A 741 16.12 7.58 -50.83
C THR A 741 16.11 8.71 -51.87
N ASN A 742 15.73 9.94 -51.50
CA ASN A 742 15.76 11.11 -52.37
C ASN A 742 17.04 11.95 -52.22
N TRP A 743 18.08 11.44 -51.54
CA TRP A 743 19.35 12.16 -51.31
C TRP A 743 20.59 11.48 -51.93
N PHE A 744 20.39 10.41 -52.70
CA PHE A 744 21.44 9.73 -53.48
C PHE A 744 20.98 9.49 -54.93
N ALA A 745 20.64 10.60 -55.60
CA ALA A 745 20.37 10.70 -57.04
C ALA A 745 21.04 11.98 -57.57
#